data_AF-A0A2S2FBU3-F1
#
_entry.id   AF-A0A2S2FBU3-F1
#
_cell.length_a   1.000
_cell.length_b   1.000
_cell.length_c   1.000
_cell.angle_alpha   90.00
_cell.angle_beta   90.00
_cell.angle_gamma   90.00
#
_symmetry.space_group_name_H-M   'P 1'
#
loop_
_entity.id
_entity.type
_entity.pdbx_description
1 polymer ?
#
loop_
_entity_poly.entity_id
_entity_poly.type
_entity_poly.pdbx_seq_one_letter_code
_entity_poly.pdbx_strand_id
1 'polypeptide(L)'
;MKHYKKGILALMVLSAMSLMAAEDTTIYVTTFADENGENPDKCSLREAITAAATHKAFGGCNAGKEYATSTNIIQLEAGEYKLNSELQPSSSISILGKDPFDYEKVNVLTNDYPAITASKTTINAQGLSRIINTNNSNKPSISLSNIKLVNGSSKNERNNSGGALYLGGETTLNNVTIENANAQLGGAIYLSDGGNLTINSGVFQANKAVKGSVLAMTCNDNLGYSKRKIDILRASFLNNGSVESESAFALCGQPSVQFTANTITQNIANSNAGSIIQFSSTTPSGKVQLSDLSNLTLASNTIVKNSAWATFLYNGSAAKTLRYNVLAYNGAGKSCRYADNDLATVKILNLSLDHNALALDAASANAECELPELFKKDITPTTVDLSTTSFETVLSDLQKPSEYTNFQPVYFPRDQKTATDLVDTGLYGCSSPDQRGVARVDSDKNAQTSDKSNSCDIGSTEVIRLTAFKAELSNDSVVELLDNYQENLDLFNKLIEDKTTKPELLPYYQKQKKYFENLLTVKTKQKYRTIFFDPFVTNLPHENLLPNGGREIKHLTADNYTVTAVAKGIGNISGNTETIIPDKNLFCEWDASLGLIKMWRVDDNITPTGDKEFCQYTLQLKTDASKTSSAYILGTFSNISPLAKNAEFTVKEGSDKKITVDLLNYVNDDGDGLVSALTTEQKKKLPYYTDANGQDLAIRITTKIDPLIFSAERSGPCPGEDRVYNCYGGKITVQYKNILDPFSYKFGYSVYDADGKISNEATVKLNNTATSDSGVRNSGGGAIGGFGILGLFTLLGYRRYKNKIQNN
;
A
#
# COMPACT_ATOMS: atom_id res chain seq x y z
N MET A 1 18.34 -5.28 -1.01
CA MET A 1 17.00 -5.91 -1.24
C MET A 1 15.80 -5.34 -0.44
N LYS A 2 15.57 -4.02 -0.36
CA LYS A 2 14.34 -3.43 0.26
C LYS A 2 13.34 -2.80 -0.73
N HIS A 3 13.66 -2.76 -2.02
CA HIS A 3 12.97 -1.90 -3.00
C HIS A 3 12.08 -2.61 -4.05
N TYR A 4 12.03 -3.95 -4.07
CA TYR A 4 11.24 -4.71 -5.06
C TYR A 4 9.83 -5.11 -4.59
N LYS A 5 9.22 -4.35 -3.66
CA LYS A 5 7.92 -4.69 -3.04
C LYS A 5 6.68 -4.43 -3.92
N LYS A 6 6.81 -3.82 -5.10
CA LYS A 6 5.64 -3.55 -5.97
C LYS A 6 5.09 -4.84 -6.61
N GLY A 7 5.95 -5.78 -7.02
CA GLY A 7 5.51 -7.04 -7.63
C GLY A 7 4.91 -8.06 -6.65
N ILE A 8 5.42 -8.09 -5.41
CA ILE A 8 5.04 -9.11 -4.41
C ILE A 8 3.65 -8.85 -3.81
N LEU A 9 3.22 -7.59 -3.69
CA LEU A 9 1.93 -7.27 -3.06
C LEU A 9 0.73 -7.70 -3.92
N ALA A 10 0.82 -7.55 -5.26
CA ALA A 10 -0.21 -8.01 -6.19
C ALA A 10 -0.27 -9.55 -6.27
N LEU A 11 0.88 -10.22 -6.17
CA LEU A 11 0.98 -11.68 -6.16
C LEU A 11 0.40 -12.32 -4.90
N MET A 12 0.53 -11.70 -3.71
CA MET A 12 -0.09 -12.22 -2.49
C MET A 12 -1.62 -12.10 -2.47
N VAL A 13 -2.20 -11.14 -3.20
CA VAL A 13 -3.67 -11.02 -3.35
C VAL A 13 -4.21 -12.09 -4.31
N LEU A 14 -3.38 -12.59 -5.25
CA LEU A 14 -3.79 -13.57 -6.28
C LEU A 14 -3.40 -15.01 -5.95
N SER A 15 -2.31 -15.25 -5.19
CA SER A 15 -1.91 -16.60 -4.78
C SER A 15 -2.83 -17.23 -3.73
N ALA A 16 -3.78 -16.47 -3.17
CA ALA A 16 -4.88 -17.00 -2.37
C ALA A 16 -5.97 -17.68 -3.23
N MET A 17 -5.92 -17.57 -4.56
CA MET A 17 -6.97 -18.07 -5.47
C MET A 17 -6.63 -19.37 -6.21
N SER A 18 -5.62 -20.13 -5.81
CA SER A 18 -5.49 -21.51 -6.29
C SER A 18 -4.71 -22.39 -5.32
N LEU A 19 -5.45 -23.14 -4.49
CA LEU A 19 -5.19 -24.54 -4.09
C LEU A 19 -6.02 -24.92 -2.85
N MET A 20 -7.34 -24.74 -2.95
CA MET A 20 -8.37 -25.70 -2.54
C MET A 20 -9.57 -25.35 -3.41
N ALA A 21 -10.29 -26.33 -3.95
CA ALA A 21 -11.69 -26.10 -4.28
C ALA A 21 -12.41 -25.86 -2.96
N ALA A 22 -12.29 -24.66 -2.40
CA ALA A 22 -13.23 -24.17 -1.42
C ALA A 22 -14.55 -24.09 -2.19
N GLU A 23 -15.60 -24.74 -1.67
CA GLU A 23 -16.94 -24.52 -2.20
C GLU A 23 -17.20 -23.01 -2.19
N ASP A 24 -17.43 -22.44 -3.38
CA ASP A 24 -17.72 -21.02 -3.49
C ASP A 24 -19.06 -20.76 -2.80
N THR A 25 -18.98 -20.18 -1.62
CA THR A 25 -20.12 -19.84 -0.76
C THR A 25 -20.61 -18.42 -1.03
N THR A 26 -20.12 -17.77 -2.09
CA THR A 26 -20.64 -16.48 -2.55
C THR A 26 -22.06 -16.66 -3.09
N ILE A 27 -22.95 -15.75 -2.74
CA ILE A 27 -24.30 -15.70 -3.28
C ILE A 27 -24.29 -14.72 -4.46
N TYR A 28 -24.42 -15.26 -5.68
CA TYR A 28 -24.44 -14.46 -6.90
C TYR A 28 -25.86 -14.06 -7.26
N VAL A 29 -26.10 -12.76 -7.36
CA VAL A 29 -27.39 -12.22 -7.79
C VAL A 29 -27.45 -12.23 -9.31
N THR A 30 -28.45 -12.93 -9.85
CA THR A 30 -28.58 -13.21 -11.30
C THR A 30 -29.75 -12.51 -11.97
N THR A 31 -30.55 -11.73 -11.24
CA THR A 31 -31.61 -10.89 -11.79
C THR A 31 -31.66 -9.50 -11.18
N PHE A 32 -32.06 -8.51 -11.98
CA PHE A 32 -32.28 -7.12 -11.53
C PHE A 32 -33.68 -6.89 -10.94
N ALA A 33 -34.59 -7.85 -11.13
CA ALA A 33 -35.92 -7.82 -10.54
C ALA A 33 -35.82 -7.97 -9.01
N ASP A 34 -36.70 -7.28 -8.29
CA ASP A 34 -36.86 -7.45 -6.86
C ASP A 34 -37.93 -8.52 -6.60
N GLU A 35 -37.47 -9.75 -6.38
CA GLU A 35 -38.26 -10.96 -6.20
C GLU A 35 -38.12 -11.47 -4.74
N ASN A 36 -39.05 -12.30 -4.30
CA ASN A 36 -39.14 -12.88 -2.96
C ASN A 36 -39.68 -14.32 -3.00
N GLY A 37 -39.10 -15.15 -3.86
CA GLY A 37 -39.37 -16.57 -3.99
C GLY A 37 -40.29 -16.93 -5.18
N GLU A 38 -40.70 -15.95 -5.99
CA GLU A 38 -41.55 -16.21 -7.16
C GLU A 38 -40.81 -16.95 -8.28
N ASN A 39 -39.48 -16.79 -8.37
CA ASN A 39 -38.66 -17.36 -9.44
C ASN A 39 -37.56 -18.28 -8.88
N PRO A 40 -37.69 -19.61 -9.01
CA PRO A 40 -36.70 -20.53 -8.50
C PRO A 40 -35.42 -20.61 -9.36
N ASP A 41 -35.41 -20.01 -10.56
CA ASP A 41 -34.29 -20.11 -11.51
C ASP A 41 -33.38 -18.88 -11.50
N LYS A 42 -33.79 -17.79 -10.84
CA LYS A 42 -33.01 -16.55 -10.75
C LYS A 42 -32.97 -16.06 -9.31
N CYS A 43 -31.81 -15.59 -8.90
CA CYS A 43 -31.56 -15.06 -7.56
C CYS A 43 -31.60 -13.53 -7.61
N SER A 44 -32.58 -12.91 -6.96
CA SER A 44 -32.64 -11.46 -6.74
C SER A 44 -31.83 -11.03 -5.52
N LEU A 45 -31.61 -9.72 -5.38
CA LEU A 45 -30.89 -9.17 -4.21
C LEU A 45 -31.64 -9.44 -2.89
N ARG A 46 -32.98 -9.33 -2.90
CA ARG A 46 -33.79 -9.58 -1.70
C ARG A 46 -33.72 -11.05 -1.30
N GLU A 47 -33.84 -11.96 -2.27
CA GLU A 47 -33.70 -13.39 -2.03
C GLU A 47 -32.29 -13.74 -1.52
N ALA A 48 -31.24 -13.11 -2.08
CA ALA A 48 -29.87 -13.32 -1.63
C ALA A 48 -29.66 -12.92 -0.17
N ILE A 49 -30.26 -11.80 0.28
CA ILE A 49 -30.23 -11.38 1.67
C ILE A 49 -30.99 -12.37 2.57
N THR A 50 -32.14 -12.87 2.11
CA THR A 50 -32.92 -13.90 2.84
C THR A 50 -32.16 -15.22 2.94
N ALA A 51 -31.51 -15.66 1.87
CA ALA A 51 -30.67 -16.85 1.85
C ALA A 51 -29.47 -16.69 2.82
N ALA A 52 -28.80 -15.53 2.79
CA ALA A 52 -27.71 -15.20 3.71
C ALA A 52 -28.15 -15.15 5.18
N ALA A 53 -29.40 -14.76 5.46
CA ALA A 53 -29.96 -14.71 6.80
C ALA A 53 -30.36 -16.10 7.33
N THR A 54 -30.85 -16.96 6.45
CA THR A 54 -31.39 -18.28 6.83
C THR A 54 -30.38 -19.41 6.69
N HIS A 55 -29.23 -19.15 6.04
CA HIS A 55 -28.22 -20.15 5.68
C HIS A 55 -28.82 -21.29 4.85
N LYS A 56 -29.81 -20.96 4.01
CA LYS A 56 -30.59 -21.89 3.19
C LYS A 56 -30.84 -21.28 1.83
N ALA A 57 -30.91 -22.13 0.81
CA ALA A 57 -31.30 -21.70 -0.52
C ALA A 57 -32.71 -21.10 -0.51
N PHE A 58 -32.92 -20.02 -1.24
CA PHE A 58 -34.20 -19.30 -1.30
C PHE A 58 -34.31 -18.53 -2.61
N GLY A 59 -35.43 -18.65 -3.33
CA GLY A 59 -35.72 -17.88 -4.55
C GLY A 59 -34.57 -17.89 -5.57
N GLY A 60 -34.15 -19.07 -6.03
CA GLY A 60 -33.02 -19.23 -6.95
C GLY A 60 -31.62 -18.95 -6.39
N CYS A 61 -31.49 -18.43 -5.18
CA CYS A 61 -30.20 -18.21 -4.52
C CYS A 61 -29.70 -19.48 -3.80
N ASN A 62 -28.38 -19.69 -3.82
CA ASN A 62 -27.71 -20.69 -2.99
C ASN A 62 -27.70 -20.27 -1.50
N ALA A 63 -27.44 -21.23 -0.61
CA ALA A 63 -27.50 -21.05 0.84
C ALA A 63 -26.41 -20.13 1.44
N GLY A 64 -25.38 -19.78 0.65
CA GLY A 64 -24.20 -19.09 1.14
C GLY A 64 -23.39 -19.94 2.13
N LYS A 65 -22.85 -19.32 3.17
CA LYS A 65 -22.09 -19.97 4.24
C LYS A 65 -23.01 -20.67 5.23
N GLU A 66 -22.59 -21.85 5.70
CA GLU A 66 -23.38 -22.72 6.59
C GLU A 66 -23.54 -22.16 8.02
N TYR A 67 -22.53 -21.44 8.54
CA TYR A 67 -22.51 -20.99 9.94
C TYR A 67 -22.99 -19.56 10.13
N ALA A 68 -23.89 -19.35 11.10
CA ALA A 68 -24.44 -18.04 11.48
C ALA A 68 -23.41 -17.01 11.95
N THR A 69 -22.23 -17.45 12.39
CA THR A 69 -21.12 -16.58 12.79
C THR A 69 -20.31 -16.05 11.61
N SER A 70 -20.53 -16.58 10.41
CA SER A 70 -19.77 -16.21 9.22
C SER A 70 -20.48 -15.13 8.41
N THR A 71 -19.76 -14.05 8.07
CA THR A 71 -20.28 -13.03 7.15
C THR A 71 -20.44 -13.63 5.75
N ASN A 72 -21.66 -13.55 5.23
CA ASN A 72 -22.00 -13.93 3.86
C ASN A 72 -21.55 -12.86 2.86
N ILE A 73 -21.14 -13.28 1.66
CA ILE A 73 -20.75 -12.40 0.56
C ILE A 73 -21.82 -12.50 -0.52
N ILE A 74 -22.39 -11.36 -0.90
CA ILE A 74 -23.36 -11.23 -1.98
C ILE A 74 -22.69 -10.45 -3.12
N GLN A 75 -22.56 -11.07 -4.29
CA GLN A 75 -21.97 -10.46 -5.47
C GLN A 75 -23.06 -10.01 -6.44
N LEU A 76 -23.02 -8.73 -6.82
CA LEU A 76 -23.92 -8.12 -7.80
C LEU A 76 -23.24 -8.01 -9.17
N GLU A 77 -24.06 -8.05 -10.21
CA GLU A 77 -23.66 -7.77 -11.58
C GLU A 77 -23.84 -6.29 -11.93
N ALA A 78 -23.20 -5.86 -13.03
CA ALA A 78 -23.35 -4.49 -13.52
C ALA A 78 -24.79 -4.25 -13.99
N GLY A 79 -25.42 -3.20 -13.48
CA GLY A 79 -26.80 -2.86 -13.80
C GLY A 79 -27.51 -2.11 -12.68
N GLU A 80 -28.83 -2.03 -12.80
CA GLU A 80 -29.70 -1.32 -11.85
C GLU A 80 -30.71 -2.30 -11.22
N TYR A 81 -30.61 -2.47 -9.90
CA TYR A 81 -31.53 -3.24 -9.07
C TYR A 81 -32.63 -2.32 -8.54
N LYS A 82 -33.86 -2.52 -8.99
CA LYS A 82 -35.00 -1.66 -8.61
C LYS A 82 -35.78 -2.31 -7.47
N LEU A 83 -35.74 -1.70 -6.29
CA LEU A 83 -36.42 -2.21 -5.12
C LEU A 83 -37.87 -1.76 -5.09
N ASN A 84 -38.77 -2.70 -4.78
CA ASN A 84 -40.18 -2.48 -4.51
C ASN A 84 -40.44 -2.21 -3.03
N SER A 85 -39.51 -2.59 -2.14
CA SER A 85 -39.61 -2.36 -0.70
C SER A 85 -38.22 -2.36 -0.03
N GLU A 86 -38.17 -1.98 1.24
CA GLU A 86 -36.95 -1.95 2.04
C GLU A 86 -36.27 -3.33 2.16
N LEU A 87 -34.93 -3.37 2.13
CA LEU A 87 -34.14 -4.55 2.48
C LEU A 87 -33.84 -4.55 3.98
N GLN A 88 -34.10 -5.67 4.66
CA GLN A 88 -33.91 -5.81 6.10
C GLN A 88 -33.00 -7.00 6.45
N PRO A 89 -31.68 -6.89 6.24
CA PRO A 89 -30.74 -7.94 6.65
C PRO A 89 -30.87 -8.25 8.14
N SER A 90 -30.88 -9.54 8.51
CA SER A 90 -30.92 -10.00 9.91
C SER A 90 -29.67 -10.80 10.32
N SER A 91 -28.73 -11.01 9.40
CA SER A 91 -27.38 -11.53 9.63
C SER A 91 -26.33 -10.61 9.00
N SER A 92 -25.07 -10.72 9.44
CA SER A 92 -23.98 -9.90 8.92
C SER A 92 -23.65 -10.25 7.47
N ILE A 93 -23.58 -9.23 6.59
CA ILE A 93 -23.39 -9.42 5.14
C ILE A 93 -22.38 -8.43 4.54
N SER A 94 -21.72 -8.85 3.46
CA SER A 94 -20.96 -7.98 2.56
C SER A 94 -21.60 -8.00 1.17
N ILE A 95 -22.05 -6.85 0.69
CA ILE A 95 -22.62 -6.70 -0.65
C ILE A 95 -21.59 -6.01 -1.54
N LEU A 96 -21.16 -6.71 -2.58
CA LEU A 96 -20.16 -6.27 -3.53
C LEU A 96 -20.85 -5.94 -4.86
N GLY A 97 -20.74 -4.69 -5.29
CA GLY A 97 -21.04 -4.31 -6.67
C GLY A 97 -20.08 -4.98 -7.65
N LYS A 98 -20.43 -4.96 -8.94
CA LYS A 98 -19.49 -5.34 -9.99
C LYS A 98 -18.22 -4.50 -9.92
N ASP A 99 -17.07 -5.16 -9.99
CA ASP A 99 -15.77 -4.51 -9.90
C ASP A 99 -15.62 -3.39 -10.94
N PRO A 100 -15.28 -2.16 -10.50
CA PRO A 100 -15.13 -1.01 -11.37
C PRO A 100 -13.71 -0.95 -11.94
N PHE A 101 -13.15 -2.08 -12.36
CA PHE A 101 -11.79 -2.13 -12.93
C PHE A 101 -11.82 -2.38 -14.44
N ASP A 102 -10.79 -1.88 -15.12
CA ASP A 102 -10.45 -2.14 -16.52
C ASP A 102 -8.99 -2.64 -16.55
N TYR A 103 -8.82 -3.95 -16.74
CA TYR A 103 -7.51 -4.59 -16.75
C TYR A 103 -6.77 -4.46 -18.09
N GLU A 104 -7.39 -3.87 -19.12
CA GLU A 104 -6.72 -3.58 -20.39
C GLU A 104 -5.93 -2.27 -20.32
N LYS A 105 -6.21 -1.43 -19.32
CA LYS A 105 -5.58 -0.11 -19.16
C LYS A 105 -4.82 0.02 -17.85
N VAL A 106 -3.79 0.85 -17.91
CA VAL A 106 -3.03 1.32 -16.76
C VAL A 106 -3.82 2.42 -16.06
N ASN A 107 -3.87 2.40 -14.74
CA ASN A 107 -4.45 3.43 -13.93
C ASN A 107 -3.63 4.73 -14.02
N VAL A 108 -4.27 5.83 -14.40
CA VAL A 108 -3.62 7.13 -14.56
C VAL A 108 -3.11 7.75 -13.26
N LEU A 109 -3.56 7.28 -12.09
CA LEU A 109 -3.10 7.76 -10.78
C LEU A 109 -1.94 6.93 -10.21
N THR A 110 -1.91 5.61 -10.47
CA THR A 110 -0.89 4.71 -9.89
C THR A 110 0.18 4.26 -10.89
N ASN A 111 -0.03 4.46 -12.19
CA ASN A 111 0.77 3.89 -13.28
C ASN A 111 0.82 2.36 -13.31
N ASP A 112 -0.17 1.71 -12.72
CA ASP A 112 -0.25 0.24 -12.67
C ASP A 112 -1.64 -0.26 -13.07
N TYR A 113 -1.74 -1.55 -13.34
CA TYR A 113 -3.01 -2.21 -13.61
C TYR A 113 -3.74 -2.60 -12.31
N PRO A 114 -5.08 -2.71 -12.34
CA PRO A 114 -5.97 -2.23 -13.41
C PRO A 114 -6.29 -0.73 -13.29
N ALA A 115 -6.73 -0.14 -14.39
CA ALA A 115 -7.37 1.18 -14.35
C ALA A 115 -8.70 1.11 -13.58
N ILE A 116 -9.02 2.20 -12.88
CA ILE A 116 -10.31 2.37 -12.20
C ILE A 116 -11.32 2.96 -13.20
N THR A 117 -12.58 2.58 -13.06
CA THR A 117 -13.73 3.09 -13.80
C THR A 117 -14.81 3.56 -12.84
N ALA A 118 -15.89 4.19 -13.34
CA ALA A 118 -17.03 4.52 -12.50
C ALA A 118 -17.75 3.26 -11.98
N SER A 119 -18.41 3.35 -10.81
CA SER A 119 -19.22 2.25 -10.29
C SER A 119 -20.29 1.82 -11.31
N LYS A 120 -20.36 0.50 -11.53
CA LYS A 120 -21.20 -0.15 -12.55
C LYS A 120 -22.53 -0.69 -11.98
N THR A 121 -22.73 -0.60 -10.66
CA THR A 121 -23.85 -1.22 -9.96
C THR A 121 -24.67 -0.19 -9.20
N THR A 122 -25.98 -0.18 -9.41
CA THR A 122 -26.91 0.74 -8.76
C THR A 122 -28.03 -0.04 -8.07
N ILE A 123 -28.34 0.32 -6.81
CA ILE A 123 -29.54 -0.10 -6.09
C ILE A 123 -30.44 1.13 -5.96
N ASN A 124 -31.63 1.05 -6.56
CA ASN A 124 -32.57 2.15 -6.66
C ASN A 124 -33.85 1.83 -5.89
N ALA A 125 -34.15 2.58 -4.83
CA ALA A 125 -35.40 2.42 -4.06
C ALA A 125 -36.58 3.21 -4.63
N GLN A 126 -36.40 3.91 -5.75
CA GLN A 126 -37.47 4.55 -6.53
C GLN A 126 -38.28 5.60 -5.74
N GLY A 127 -37.77 6.08 -4.60
CA GLY A 127 -38.48 6.95 -3.67
C GLY A 127 -39.59 6.25 -2.86
N LEU A 128 -39.70 4.92 -2.94
CA LEU A 128 -40.77 4.13 -2.32
C LEU A 128 -40.47 3.76 -0.86
N SER A 129 -39.21 3.49 -0.56
CA SER A 129 -38.75 3.01 0.75
C SER A 129 -37.31 3.44 1.03
N ARG A 130 -36.84 3.18 2.26
CA ARG A 130 -35.39 3.14 2.51
C ARG A 130 -34.76 2.01 1.69
N ILE A 131 -33.44 2.04 1.51
CA ILE A 131 -32.74 0.99 0.79
C ILE A 131 -32.41 -0.17 1.74
N ILE A 132 -31.67 0.09 2.82
CA ILE A 132 -31.30 -0.94 3.81
C ILE A 132 -31.61 -0.46 5.23
N ASN A 133 -32.17 -1.37 6.02
CA ASN A 133 -32.43 -1.18 7.44
C ASN A 133 -31.88 -2.34 8.27
N THR A 134 -30.89 -2.05 9.12
CA THR A 134 -30.31 -3.01 10.07
C THR A 134 -30.69 -2.71 11.52
N ASN A 135 -31.58 -1.74 11.74
CA ASN A 135 -32.10 -1.44 13.07
C ASN A 135 -33.19 -2.43 13.49
N ASN A 136 -32.82 -3.71 13.56
CA ASN A 136 -33.63 -4.82 14.06
C ASN A 136 -32.97 -5.45 15.29
N SER A 137 -33.59 -6.45 15.88
CA SER A 137 -33.10 -7.09 17.11
C SER A 137 -31.68 -7.65 17.01
N ASN A 138 -31.23 -8.04 15.81
CA ASN A 138 -29.93 -8.66 15.58
C ASN A 138 -28.82 -7.64 15.29
N LYS A 139 -29.17 -6.42 14.86
CA LYS A 139 -28.25 -5.31 14.56
C LYS A 139 -27.04 -5.75 13.73
N PRO A 140 -27.24 -6.42 12.59
CA PRO A 140 -26.15 -7.04 11.86
C PRO A 140 -25.18 -6.00 11.30
N SER A 141 -23.92 -6.40 11.19
CA SER A 141 -22.92 -5.59 10.49
C SER A 141 -23.11 -5.67 8.98
N ILE A 142 -22.86 -4.56 8.28
CA ILE A 142 -22.92 -4.53 6.81
C ILE A 142 -21.67 -3.91 6.21
N SER A 143 -21.20 -4.49 5.11
CA SER A 143 -20.16 -3.89 4.27
C SER A 143 -20.71 -3.73 2.85
N LEU A 144 -20.67 -2.51 2.32
CA LEU A 144 -21.09 -2.20 0.95
C LEU A 144 -19.89 -1.73 0.16
N SER A 145 -19.64 -2.31 -1.01
CA SER A 145 -18.49 -1.94 -1.84
C SER A 145 -18.87 -1.73 -3.30
N ASN A 146 -18.40 -0.63 -3.91
CA ASN A 146 -18.56 -0.33 -5.35
C ASN A 146 -20.03 -0.18 -5.81
N ILE A 147 -20.91 0.36 -4.97
CA ILE A 147 -22.36 0.45 -5.22
C ILE A 147 -22.83 1.90 -5.19
N LYS A 148 -23.76 2.24 -6.09
CA LYS A 148 -24.59 3.45 -5.98
C LYS A 148 -25.92 3.12 -5.32
N LEU A 149 -26.28 3.87 -4.29
CA LEU A 149 -27.55 3.82 -3.58
C LEU A 149 -28.35 5.06 -3.94
N VAL A 150 -29.45 4.91 -4.68
CA VAL A 150 -30.17 6.06 -5.24
C VAL A 150 -31.64 6.07 -4.87
N ASN A 151 -32.17 7.28 -4.68
CA ASN A 151 -33.59 7.54 -4.44
C ASN A 151 -34.18 6.79 -3.24
N GLY A 152 -33.41 6.64 -2.15
CA GLY A 152 -33.94 6.14 -0.88
C GLY A 152 -34.89 7.14 -0.22
N SER A 153 -35.99 6.69 0.38
CA SER A 153 -36.86 7.57 1.16
C SER A 153 -37.53 6.91 2.36
N SER A 154 -37.49 7.60 3.51
CA SER A 154 -38.22 7.20 4.73
C SER A 154 -39.55 7.94 4.92
N LYS A 155 -40.08 8.62 3.89
CA LYS A 155 -41.34 9.39 3.98
C LYS A 155 -42.55 8.55 4.40
N ASN A 156 -42.56 7.27 4.01
CA ASN A 156 -43.64 6.34 4.33
C ASN A 156 -43.45 5.64 5.69
N GLU A 157 -42.40 6.00 6.42
CA GLU A 157 -41.97 5.33 7.65
C GLU A 157 -42.32 6.17 8.87
N ARG A 158 -42.79 5.52 9.94
CA ARG A 158 -43.25 6.22 11.16
C ARG A 158 -42.18 7.09 11.81
N ASN A 159 -40.92 6.66 11.78
CA ASN A 159 -39.80 7.40 12.37
C ASN A 159 -39.17 8.43 11.41
N ASN A 160 -39.45 8.32 10.10
CA ASN A 160 -38.90 9.17 9.04
C ASN A 160 -37.37 9.38 9.14
N SER A 161 -36.66 8.31 9.53
CA SER A 161 -35.21 8.29 9.75
C SER A 161 -34.49 7.44 8.72
N GLY A 162 -33.37 7.93 8.18
CA GLY A 162 -32.46 7.19 7.29
C GLY A 162 -33.02 7.04 5.88
N GLY A 163 -32.82 8.01 5.00
CA GLY A 163 -33.44 7.96 3.66
C GLY A 163 -32.90 6.80 2.81
N ALA A 164 -31.59 6.63 2.74
CA ALA A 164 -31.00 5.43 2.13
C ALA A 164 -30.74 4.33 3.16
N LEU A 165 -30.05 4.67 4.25
CA LEU A 165 -29.58 3.70 5.24
C LEU A 165 -30.09 4.03 6.64
N TYR A 166 -30.72 3.05 7.29
CA TYR A 166 -31.08 3.09 8.71
C TYR A 166 -30.33 1.99 9.47
N LEU A 167 -29.32 2.37 10.27
CA LEU A 167 -28.27 1.45 10.69
C LEU A 167 -28.21 1.28 12.21
N GLY A 168 -28.31 0.03 12.68
CA GLY A 168 -28.13 -0.32 14.10
C GLY A 168 -26.81 -1.05 14.41
N GLY A 169 -26.18 -1.67 13.40
CA GLY A 169 -24.91 -2.40 13.52
C GLY A 169 -23.71 -1.66 12.91
N GLU A 170 -22.52 -2.25 13.04
CA GLU A 170 -21.30 -1.72 12.42
C GLU A 170 -21.42 -1.69 10.88
N THR A 171 -21.08 -0.56 10.27
CA THR A 171 -21.23 -0.35 8.83
C THR A 171 -19.95 0.16 8.19
N THR A 172 -19.53 -0.49 7.12
CA THR A 172 -18.41 -0.05 6.26
C THR A 172 -18.90 0.22 4.85
N LEU A 173 -18.63 1.41 4.32
CA LEU A 173 -18.93 1.82 2.95
C LEU A 173 -17.62 2.05 2.20
N ASN A 174 -17.32 1.23 1.18
CA ASN A 174 -16.12 1.38 0.37
C ASN A 174 -16.49 1.78 -1.06
N ASN A 175 -16.08 2.97 -1.51
CA ASN A 175 -16.44 3.48 -2.84
C ASN A 175 -17.96 3.40 -3.09
N VAL A 176 -18.73 3.94 -2.14
CA VAL A 176 -20.19 3.96 -2.19
C VAL A 176 -20.67 5.37 -2.52
N THR A 177 -21.63 5.44 -3.42
CA THR A 177 -22.29 6.70 -3.77
C THR A 177 -23.70 6.68 -3.22
N ILE A 178 -24.14 7.72 -2.50
CA ILE A 178 -25.54 7.89 -2.07
C ILE A 178 -26.11 9.16 -2.68
N GLU A 179 -27.14 9.01 -3.51
CA GLU A 179 -27.74 10.13 -4.23
C GLU A 179 -29.24 10.24 -4.02
N ASN A 180 -29.71 11.50 -3.92
CA ASN A 180 -31.14 11.83 -3.90
C ASN A 180 -31.94 11.12 -2.80
N ALA A 181 -31.31 10.79 -1.67
CA ALA A 181 -32.01 10.18 -0.54
C ALA A 181 -32.77 11.24 0.28
N ASN A 182 -33.92 10.89 0.84
CA ASN A 182 -34.82 11.83 1.51
C ASN A 182 -35.43 11.28 2.80
N ALA A 183 -35.23 11.99 3.91
CA ALA A 183 -35.76 11.67 5.24
C ALA A 183 -36.08 12.94 6.03
N GLN A 184 -36.69 12.83 7.21
CA GLN A 184 -36.72 13.93 8.19
C GLN A 184 -35.40 13.99 8.98
N LEU A 185 -34.85 12.82 9.34
CA LEU A 185 -33.59 12.68 10.06
C LEU A 185 -32.64 11.78 9.26
N GLY A 186 -31.43 12.25 8.95
CA GLY A 186 -30.44 11.42 8.26
C GLY A 186 -30.84 11.12 6.82
N GLY A 187 -30.70 12.11 5.94
CA GLY A 187 -31.14 12.01 4.54
C GLY A 187 -30.48 10.84 3.82
N ALA A 188 -29.14 10.77 3.84
CA ALA A 188 -28.43 9.58 3.38
C ALA A 188 -28.42 8.49 4.46
N ILE A 189 -27.96 8.81 5.67
CA ILE A 189 -27.66 7.84 6.72
C ILE A 189 -28.26 8.30 8.05
N TYR A 190 -28.93 7.37 8.74
CA TYR A 190 -29.28 7.51 10.14
C TYR A 190 -28.67 6.38 10.97
N LEU A 191 -27.90 6.73 11.99
CA LEU A 191 -27.30 5.78 12.95
C LEU A 191 -28.16 5.70 14.22
N SER A 192 -28.65 4.51 14.55
CA SER A 192 -29.25 4.21 15.86
C SER A 192 -28.34 3.28 16.65
N ASP A 193 -28.55 3.22 17.97
CA ASP A 193 -27.81 2.33 18.86
C ASP A 193 -26.28 2.50 18.77
N GLY A 194 -25.49 1.50 19.13
CA GLY A 194 -24.02 1.55 19.08
C GLY A 194 -23.39 1.43 17.67
N GLY A 195 -24.13 1.69 16.59
CA GLY A 195 -23.65 1.49 15.22
C GLY A 195 -22.45 2.39 14.85
N ASN A 196 -21.29 1.78 14.62
CA ASN A 196 -20.11 2.47 14.07
C ASN A 196 -20.22 2.65 12.56
N LEU A 197 -19.59 3.68 12.02
CA LEU A 197 -19.60 3.99 10.58
C LEU A 197 -18.20 4.25 10.07
N THR A 198 -17.80 3.52 9.03
CA THR A 198 -16.58 3.80 8.26
C THR A 198 -16.96 4.08 6.80
N ILE A 199 -16.55 5.23 6.27
CA ILE A 199 -16.68 5.60 4.86
C ILE A 199 -15.28 5.70 4.27
N ASN A 200 -14.95 4.78 3.37
CA ASN A 200 -13.69 4.72 2.64
C ASN A 200 -13.95 5.08 1.17
N SER A 201 -13.87 6.36 0.86
CA SER A 201 -14.21 6.93 -0.43
C SER A 201 -15.68 6.80 -0.82
N GLY A 202 -16.18 7.79 -1.55
CA GLY A 202 -17.58 7.83 -1.97
C GLY A 202 -18.06 9.22 -2.33
N VAL A 203 -19.27 9.30 -2.88
CA VAL A 203 -19.92 10.56 -3.24
C VAL A 203 -21.32 10.60 -2.63
N PHE A 204 -21.60 11.61 -1.83
CA PHE A 204 -22.88 11.81 -1.17
C PHE A 204 -23.47 13.10 -1.71
N GLN A 205 -24.49 12.99 -2.54
CA GLN A 205 -25.02 14.15 -3.26
C GLN A 205 -26.53 14.26 -3.28
N ALA A 206 -27.00 15.51 -3.24
CA ALA A 206 -28.42 15.86 -3.36
C ALA A 206 -29.33 15.17 -2.32
N ASN A 207 -28.77 14.71 -1.19
CA ASN A 207 -29.53 14.12 -0.11
C ASN A 207 -30.23 15.21 0.71
N LYS A 208 -31.44 14.93 1.20
CA LYS A 208 -32.30 15.91 1.87
C LYS A 208 -32.79 15.38 3.20
N ALA A 209 -32.65 16.20 4.23
CA ALA A 209 -33.35 16.04 5.50
C ALA A 209 -33.46 17.37 6.23
N VAL A 210 -34.37 17.43 7.20
CA VAL A 210 -34.44 18.56 8.14
C VAL A 210 -33.20 18.54 9.01
N LYS A 211 -32.91 17.42 9.68
CA LYS A 211 -31.71 17.29 10.52
C LYS A 211 -30.78 16.23 9.95
N GLY A 212 -29.57 16.64 9.60
CA GLY A 212 -28.56 15.77 9.01
C GLY A 212 -28.94 15.30 7.61
N SER A 213 -28.90 16.16 6.60
CA SER A 213 -29.17 15.79 5.21
C SER A 213 -28.24 14.69 4.67
N VAL A 214 -27.03 14.58 5.22
CA VAL A 214 -26.12 13.44 5.01
C VAL A 214 -26.24 12.46 6.16
N LEU A 215 -25.96 12.90 7.39
CA LEU A 215 -25.83 12.02 8.55
C LEU A 215 -26.56 12.59 9.76
N ALA A 216 -27.41 11.79 10.38
CA ALA A 216 -27.95 12.03 11.71
C ALA A 216 -27.86 10.76 12.57
N MET A 217 -28.06 10.91 13.88
CA MET A 217 -27.93 9.78 14.81
C MET A 217 -28.81 9.94 16.07
N THR A 218 -29.07 8.83 16.76
CA THR A 218 -29.63 8.89 18.13
C THR A 218 -28.57 9.41 19.10
N CYS A 219 -28.92 10.29 20.02
CA CYS A 219 -27.94 10.89 20.94
C CYS A 219 -27.79 10.09 22.24
N ASN A 220 -28.86 9.40 22.64
CA ASN A 220 -28.91 8.61 23.86
C ASN A 220 -29.49 7.24 23.56
N ASP A 221 -28.82 6.19 24.05
CA ASP A 221 -29.30 4.81 24.03
C ASP A 221 -29.09 4.21 25.44
N ASN A 222 -29.97 3.32 25.88
CA ASN A 222 -29.87 2.61 27.17
C ASN A 222 -29.58 3.53 28.39
N LEU A 223 -30.28 4.66 28.49
CA LEU A 223 -30.18 5.65 29.58
C LEU A 223 -28.87 6.45 29.65
N GLY A 224 -28.01 6.40 28.62
CA GLY A 224 -26.77 7.19 28.55
C GLY A 224 -26.46 7.70 27.14
N TYR A 225 -25.38 8.46 27.01
CA TYR A 225 -24.91 8.93 25.69
C TYR A 225 -24.52 7.77 24.79
N SER A 226 -24.99 7.80 23.55
CA SER A 226 -24.62 6.84 22.52
C SER A 226 -23.15 6.98 22.14
N LYS A 227 -22.35 5.93 22.37
CA LYS A 227 -20.93 5.91 22.00
C LYS A 227 -20.77 5.35 20.59
N ARG A 228 -20.06 6.06 19.71
CA ARG A 228 -19.83 5.63 18.32
C ARG A 228 -18.47 6.06 17.82
N LYS A 229 -17.92 5.29 16.89
CA LYS A 229 -16.79 5.68 16.05
C LYS A 229 -17.29 5.98 14.63
N ILE A 230 -16.90 7.13 14.10
CA ILE A 230 -17.27 7.58 12.75
C ILE A 230 -16.00 8.03 12.03
N ASP A 231 -15.56 7.24 11.06
CA ASP A 231 -14.38 7.53 10.26
C ASP A 231 -14.79 7.79 8.80
N ILE A 232 -14.51 8.98 8.28
CA ILE A 232 -14.88 9.41 6.93
C ILE A 232 -13.63 9.84 6.19
N LEU A 233 -13.23 9.04 5.21
CA LEU A 233 -11.99 9.21 4.48
C LEU A 233 -12.26 9.37 2.99
N ARG A 234 -11.62 10.37 2.37
CA ARG A 234 -11.51 10.52 0.91
C ARG A 234 -12.86 10.54 0.19
N ALA A 235 -13.87 11.22 0.74
CA ALA A 235 -15.22 11.30 0.20
C ALA A 235 -15.63 12.73 -0.20
N SER A 236 -16.60 12.85 -1.11
CA SER A 236 -17.20 14.11 -1.51
C SER A 236 -18.64 14.24 -1.03
N PHE A 237 -18.95 15.37 -0.40
CA PHE A 237 -20.28 15.73 0.07
C PHE A 237 -20.72 17.02 -0.62
N LEU A 238 -21.67 16.92 -1.54
CA LEU A 238 -22.06 18.06 -2.37
C LEU A 238 -23.55 18.17 -2.63
N ASN A 239 -24.06 19.40 -2.69
CA ASN A 239 -25.47 19.70 -2.96
C ASN A 239 -26.45 19.04 -1.97
N ASN A 240 -26.00 18.67 -0.76
CA ASN A 240 -26.89 18.10 0.24
C ASN A 240 -27.62 19.20 1.02
N GLY A 241 -28.83 18.89 1.46
CA GLY A 241 -29.70 19.77 2.24
C GLY A 241 -30.51 20.74 1.40
N SER A 242 -31.12 21.70 2.08
CA SER A 242 -31.99 22.73 1.52
C SER A 242 -32.08 23.91 2.49
N VAL A 243 -32.79 24.97 2.11
CA VAL A 243 -33.04 26.13 2.99
C VAL A 243 -33.84 25.77 4.26
N GLU A 244 -34.52 24.62 4.26
CA GLU A 244 -35.26 24.08 5.42
C GLU A 244 -34.40 23.15 6.29
N SER A 245 -33.17 22.84 5.87
CA SER A 245 -32.29 21.95 6.63
C SER A 245 -31.66 22.69 7.81
N GLU A 246 -31.77 22.11 9.00
CA GLU A 246 -31.01 22.50 10.19
C GLU A 246 -29.54 22.08 10.07
N SER A 247 -29.26 20.92 9.46
CA SER A 247 -27.89 20.54 9.18
C SER A 247 -27.65 19.49 8.10
N ALA A 248 -26.39 19.37 7.64
CA ALA A 248 -25.93 18.26 6.80
C ALA A 248 -25.37 17.09 7.62
N PHE A 249 -24.55 17.38 8.62
CA PHE A 249 -24.08 16.44 9.62
C PHE A 249 -24.60 16.86 11.00
N ALA A 250 -25.49 16.05 11.57
CA ALA A 250 -26.05 16.24 12.91
C ALA A 250 -25.39 15.25 13.89
N LEU A 251 -24.32 15.69 14.55
CA LEU A 251 -23.52 14.87 15.46
C LEU A 251 -23.97 15.10 16.92
N CYS A 252 -24.26 14.01 17.63
CA CYS A 252 -24.65 14.05 19.03
C CYS A 252 -24.33 12.72 19.74
N GLY A 253 -24.53 12.66 21.06
CA GLY A 253 -24.14 11.54 21.91
C GLY A 253 -22.71 11.70 22.43
N GLN A 254 -21.95 10.61 22.41
CA GLN A 254 -20.51 10.61 22.69
C GLN A 254 -19.72 10.02 21.50
N PRO A 255 -19.73 10.67 20.32
CA PRO A 255 -19.04 10.16 19.16
C PRO A 255 -17.54 10.51 19.17
N SER A 256 -16.75 9.61 18.57
CA SER A 256 -15.37 9.84 18.14
C SER A 256 -15.39 9.96 16.61
N VAL A 257 -15.16 11.15 16.08
CA VAL A 257 -15.39 11.47 14.67
C VAL A 257 -14.12 11.93 13.98
N GLN A 258 -13.83 11.37 12.81
CA GLN A 258 -12.71 11.77 11.97
C GLN A 258 -13.15 12.01 10.52
N PHE A 259 -12.83 13.18 9.98
CA PHE A 259 -12.92 13.52 8.57
C PHE A 259 -11.51 13.72 8.02
N THR A 260 -11.09 12.88 7.09
CA THR A 260 -9.76 12.93 6.49
C THR A 260 -9.83 13.02 4.97
N ALA A 261 -9.16 14.01 4.37
CA ALA A 261 -9.05 14.14 2.92
C ALA A 261 -10.39 14.24 2.17
N ASN A 262 -11.40 14.92 2.74
CA ASN A 262 -12.73 15.04 2.14
C ASN A 262 -12.96 16.39 1.45
N THR A 263 -13.82 16.41 0.44
CA THR A 263 -14.38 17.64 -0.13
C THR A 263 -15.82 17.83 0.36
N ILE A 264 -16.10 18.93 1.07
CA ILE A 264 -17.45 19.30 1.55
C ILE A 264 -17.82 20.63 0.90
N THR A 265 -18.69 20.61 -0.09
CA THR A 265 -18.93 21.79 -0.93
C THR A 265 -20.36 21.93 -1.42
N GLN A 266 -20.85 23.14 -1.66
CA GLN A 266 -22.18 23.39 -2.23
C GLN A 266 -23.34 22.78 -1.41
N ASN A 267 -23.12 22.44 -0.14
CA ASN A 267 -24.21 21.99 0.74
C ASN A 267 -24.99 23.20 1.24
N ILE A 268 -26.29 23.01 1.47
CA ILE A 268 -27.21 24.07 1.84
C ILE A 268 -27.89 23.71 3.16
N ALA A 269 -27.91 24.67 4.07
CA ALA A 269 -28.76 24.67 5.26
C ALA A 269 -29.43 26.04 5.41
N ASN A 270 -30.34 26.15 6.36
CA ASN A 270 -31.03 27.39 6.67
C ASN A 270 -30.02 28.54 6.92
N SER A 271 -30.21 29.68 6.25
CA SER A 271 -29.28 30.82 6.32
C SER A 271 -29.30 31.57 7.66
N ASN A 272 -30.34 31.38 8.46
CA ASN A 272 -30.53 32.10 9.74
C ASN A 272 -30.18 31.25 10.96
N ALA A 273 -30.26 29.93 10.85
CA ALA A 273 -30.11 29.01 11.98
C ALA A 273 -29.39 27.69 11.65
N GLY A 274 -29.23 27.35 10.37
CA GLY A 274 -28.73 26.05 9.94
C GLY A 274 -27.21 25.94 9.95
N SER A 275 -26.69 24.72 10.01
CA SER A 275 -25.25 24.47 9.96
C SER A 275 -24.83 23.26 9.13
N ILE A 276 -23.70 23.31 8.43
CA ILE A 276 -23.29 22.15 7.62
C ILE A 276 -22.77 21.03 8.53
N ILE A 277 -21.79 21.34 9.38
CA ILE A 277 -21.22 20.43 10.37
C ILE A 277 -21.63 20.94 11.77
N GLN A 278 -22.62 20.29 12.38
CA GLN A 278 -23.04 20.59 13.75
C GLN A 278 -22.26 19.74 14.74
N PHE A 279 -21.42 20.37 15.57
CA PHE A 279 -20.67 19.70 16.65
C PHE A 279 -20.57 20.59 17.90
N SER A 280 -21.73 20.91 18.46
CA SER A 280 -21.93 21.77 19.63
C SER A 280 -23.04 21.21 20.52
N SER A 281 -23.02 21.53 21.82
CA SER A 281 -24.09 21.19 22.77
C SER A 281 -25.28 22.15 22.72
N THR A 282 -25.18 23.22 21.94
CA THR A 282 -26.20 24.25 21.70
C THR A 282 -26.29 24.58 20.21
N THR A 283 -27.50 24.85 19.75
CA THR A 283 -27.80 25.29 18.37
C THR A 283 -28.88 26.37 18.44
N PRO A 284 -29.11 27.14 17.36
CA PRO A 284 -30.24 28.05 17.30
C PRO A 284 -31.61 27.38 17.54
N SER A 285 -31.75 26.08 17.20
CA SER A 285 -32.94 25.28 17.47
C SER A 285 -33.05 24.77 18.92
N GLY A 286 -32.03 24.99 19.76
CA GLY A 286 -32.01 24.58 21.17
C GLY A 286 -30.83 23.67 21.54
N LYS A 287 -30.97 22.99 22.69
CA LYS A 287 -29.92 22.12 23.26
C LYS A 287 -29.75 20.83 22.47
N VAL A 288 -28.51 20.40 22.29
CA VAL A 288 -28.12 19.12 21.71
C VAL A 288 -27.41 18.29 22.78
N GLN A 289 -27.79 17.01 22.87
CA GLN A 289 -27.17 16.06 23.78
C GLN A 289 -25.79 15.67 23.24
N LEU A 290 -24.74 16.40 23.62
CA LEU A 290 -23.35 16.14 23.24
C LEU A 290 -22.51 16.00 24.51
N SER A 291 -21.87 14.85 24.68
CA SER A 291 -20.98 14.55 25.81
C SER A 291 -19.67 15.33 25.69
N ASP A 292 -19.13 15.80 26.80
CA ASP A 292 -17.79 16.44 26.84
C ASP A 292 -16.65 15.47 26.52
N LEU A 293 -16.91 14.16 26.55
CA LEU A 293 -15.96 13.11 26.13
C LEU A 293 -15.98 12.85 24.61
N SER A 294 -16.82 13.55 23.86
CA SER A 294 -16.84 13.44 22.40
C SER A 294 -15.59 14.07 21.79
N ASN A 295 -15.22 13.64 20.59
CA ASN A 295 -14.14 14.29 19.84
C ASN A 295 -14.43 14.37 18.34
N LEU A 296 -13.93 15.43 17.70
CA LEU A 296 -13.97 15.63 16.26
C LEU A 296 -12.58 15.99 15.75
N THR A 297 -12.10 15.27 14.74
CA THR A 297 -10.89 15.62 13.99
C THR A 297 -11.24 15.90 12.53
N LEU A 298 -10.88 17.07 12.04
CA LEU A 298 -10.89 17.41 10.61
C LEU A 298 -9.42 17.52 10.16
N ALA A 299 -8.98 16.63 9.28
CA ALA A 299 -7.61 16.61 8.74
C ALA A 299 -7.62 16.68 7.20
N SER A 300 -6.92 17.66 6.64
CA SER A 300 -6.75 17.77 5.18
C SER A 300 -8.08 17.82 4.41
N ASN A 301 -9.11 18.53 4.88
CA ASN A 301 -10.38 18.65 4.17
C ASN A 301 -10.46 19.96 3.37
N THR A 302 -11.17 19.96 2.24
CA THR A 302 -11.55 21.16 1.50
C THR A 302 -13.03 21.45 1.76
N ILE A 303 -13.32 22.48 2.56
CA ILE A 303 -14.67 22.85 3.02
C ILE A 303 -14.99 24.26 2.52
N VAL A 304 -15.59 24.33 1.33
CA VAL A 304 -15.75 25.59 0.56
C VAL A 304 -17.08 25.66 -0.16
N LYS A 305 -17.56 26.87 -0.48
CA LYS A 305 -18.79 27.11 -1.27
C LYS A 305 -20.05 26.48 -0.65
N ASN A 306 -20.10 26.26 0.66
CA ASN A 306 -21.34 25.87 1.34
C ASN A 306 -22.17 27.12 1.71
N SER A 307 -23.48 26.94 1.88
CA SER A 307 -24.42 28.02 2.22
C SER A 307 -25.24 27.65 3.45
N ALA A 308 -24.93 28.25 4.59
CA ALA A 308 -25.60 28.07 5.87
C ALA A 308 -25.35 29.27 6.77
N TRP A 309 -26.07 29.37 7.90
CA TRP A 309 -25.73 30.33 8.95
C TRP A 309 -24.32 30.07 9.53
N ALA A 310 -23.95 28.80 9.72
CA ALA A 310 -22.61 28.37 10.13
C ALA A 310 -22.16 27.13 9.34
N THR A 311 -20.98 27.16 8.71
CA THR A 311 -20.48 25.93 8.07
C THR A 311 -20.01 24.92 9.11
N PHE A 312 -19.16 25.34 10.04
CA PHE A 312 -18.80 24.57 11.22
C PHE A 312 -19.36 25.24 12.47
N LEU A 313 -20.32 24.60 13.14
CA LEU A 313 -20.89 25.07 14.39
C LEU A 313 -20.24 24.34 15.57
N TYR A 314 -19.66 25.08 16.49
CA TYR A 314 -18.90 24.53 17.60
C TYR A 314 -19.14 25.32 18.91
N ASN A 315 -18.78 24.74 20.05
CA ASN A 315 -18.70 25.44 21.33
C ASN A 315 -17.64 24.80 22.26
N GLY A 316 -17.58 25.22 23.52
CA GLY A 316 -16.56 24.76 24.49
C GLY A 316 -16.70 23.30 24.96
N SER A 317 -17.83 22.64 24.71
CA SER A 317 -18.03 21.20 25.03
C SER A 317 -17.28 20.32 24.03
N ALA A 318 -16.71 19.19 24.45
CA ALA A 318 -16.04 18.18 23.61
C ALA A 318 -14.77 18.66 22.87
N ALA A 319 -13.81 17.77 22.63
CA ALA A 319 -12.55 18.11 21.95
C ALA A 319 -12.73 18.26 20.42
N LYS A 320 -12.07 19.25 19.81
CA LYS A 320 -11.98 19.42 18.35
C LYS A 320 -10.54 19.65 17.92
N THR A 321 -10.13 19.02 16.83
CA THR A 321 -8.81 19.24 16.20
C THR A 321 -9.01 19.47 14.72
N LEU A 322 -8.59 20.63 14.21
CA LEU A 322 -8.58 20.94 12.78
C LEU A 322 -7.12 21.11 12.35
N ARG A 323 -6.69 20.31 11.37
CA ARG A 323 -5.36 20.44 10.78
C ARG A 323 -5.37 20.38 9.26
N TYR A 324 -4.59 21.24 8.60
CA TYR A 324 -4.43 21.25 7.13
C TYR A 324 -5.74 21.37 6.35
N ASN A 325 -6.80 21.95 6.93
CA ASN A 325 -8.08 22.13 6.23
C ASN A 325 -8.15 23.49 5.54
N VAL A 326 -8.87 23.54 4.42
CA VAL A 326 -9.45 24.78 3.91
C VAL A 326 -10.85 24.91 4.49
N LEU A 327 -11.11 25.98 5.25
CA LEU A 327 -12.42 26.31 5.80
C LEU A 327 -12.68 27.80 5.60
N ALA A 328 -13.07 28.14 4.36
CA ALA A 328 -13.31 29.50 3.89
C ALA A 328 -14.26 29.47 2.68
N TYR A 329 -14.65 30.63 2.17
CA TYR A 329 -15.51 30.79 0.99
C TYR A 329 -16.90 30.16 1.14
N ASN A 330 -17.44 30.14 2.36
CA ASN A 330 -18.72 29.51 2.67
C ASN A 330 -19.87 30.52 2.83
N GLY A 331 -20.30 31.14 1.73
CA GLY A 331 -21.58 31.85 1.61
C GLY A 331 -21.83 33.03 2.57
N ALA A 332 -23.11 33.44 2.70
CA ALA A 332 -23.55 34.61 3.49
C ALA A 332 -23.47 34.44 5.03
N GLY A 333 -23.01 33.29 5.51
CA GLY A 333 -22.85 33.00 6.94
C GLY A 333 -21.40 33.10 7.40
N LYS A 334 -21.04 32.24 8.35
CA LYS A 334 -19.65 32.10 8.83
C LYS A 334 -19.08 30.73 8.49
N SER A 335 -17.79 30.66 8.18
CA SER A 335 -17.09 29.38 7.93
C SER A 335 -16.96 28.58 9.22
N CYS A 336 -16.72 29.23 10.36
CA CYS A 336 -16.92 28.64 11.67
C CYS A 336 -17.61 29.62 12.61
N ARG A 337 -18.47 29.10 13.49
CA ARG A 337 -19.27 29.93 14.41
C ARG A 337 -19.34 29.30 15.79
N TYR A 338 -19.16 30.12 16.81
CA TYR A 338 -19.33 29.73 18.20
C TYR A 338 -20.81 29.77 18.58
N ALA A 339 -21.32 28.68 19.16
CA ALA A 339 -22.76 28.50 19.35
C ALA A 339 -23.34 29.19 20.60
N ASP A 340 -22.50 29.58 21.57
CA ASP A 340 -22.98 30.23 22.80
C ASP A 340 -22.88 31.77 22.73
N ASN A 341 -23.45 32.45 23.72
CA ASN A 341 -23.85 33.86 23.61
C ASN A 341 -22.71 34.90 23.67
N ASP A 342 -21.52 34.57 24.16
CA ASP A 342 -20.43 35.56 24.25
C ASP A 342 -19.02 34.96 24.07
N LEU A 343 -18.50 35.11 22.85
CA LEU A 343 -17.15 34.68 22.45
C LEU A 343 -16.04 35.37 23.28
N ALA A 344 -16.26 36.60 23.75
CA ALA A 344 -15.27 37.36 24.50
C ALA A 344 -15.05 36.79 25.92
N THR A 345 -16.00 36.00 26.41
CA THR A 345 -15.95 35.38 27.76
C THR A 345 -15.40 33.95 27.75
N VAL A 346 -15.08 33.41 26.57
CA VAL A 346 -14.68 32.01 26.42
C VAL A 346 -13.31 31.75 27.03
N LYS A 347 -13.28 30.96 28.11
CA LYS A 347 -12.04 30.51 28.77
C LYS A 347 -11.59 29.11 28.34
N ILE A 348 -12.53 28.29 27.86
CA ILE A 348 -12.29 26.91 27.43
C ILE A 348 -12.88 26.75 26.03
N LEU A 349 -12.03 26.58 25.02
CA LEU A 349 -12.44 26.41 23.63
C LEU A 349 -12.47 24.94 23.20
N ASN A 350 -11.68 24.08 23.86
CA ASN A 350 -11.45 22.68 23.49
C ASN A 350 -11.22 22.48 21.98
N LEU A 351 -10.55 23.44 21.35
CA LEU A 351 -10.26 23.50 19.92
C LEU A 351 -8.75 23.62 19.73
N SER A 352 -8.19 22.75 18.91
CA SER A 352 -6.82 22.81 18.42
C SER A 352 -6.83 23.11 16.92
N LEU A 353 -6.06 24.10 16.49
CA LEU A 353 -5.89 24.46 15.08
C LEU A 353 -4.42 24.36 14.70
N ASP A 354 -4.14 23.68 13.59
CA ASP A 354 -2.78 23.41 13.12
C ASP A 354 -2.70 23.56 11.58
N HIS A 355 -2.04 24.61 11.09
CA HIS A 355 -1.79 24.80 9.64
C HIS A 355 -3.03 24.75 8.75
N ASN A 356 -4.11 25.44 9.14
CA ASN A 356 -5.33 25.55 8.33
C ASN A 356 -5.29 26.79 7.44
N ALA A 357 -6.16 26.83 6.42
CA ALA A 357 -6.46 28.03 5.65
C ALA A 357 -7.88 28.52 5.99
N LEU A 358 -7.96 29.70 6.62
CA LEU A 358 -9.16 30.27 7.24
C LEU A 358 -9.32 31.74 6.84
N ALA A 359 -10.54 32.28 6.86
CA ALA A 359 -10.75 33.72 6.88
C ALA A 359 -10.83 34.21 8.33
N LEU A 360 -9.87 35.02 8.79
CA LEU A 360 -9.79 35.48 10.18
C LEU A 360 -10.44 36.84 10.44
N ASP A 361 -10.68 37.65 9.40
CA ASP A 361 -11.32 38.97 9.48
C ASP A 361 -12.85 38.85 9.50
N ALA A 362 -13.49 39.53 10.45
CA ALA A 362 -14.95 39.63 10.55
C ALA A 362 -15.60 40.36 9.36
N ALA A 363 -14.86 41.23 8.67
CA ALA A 363 -15.32 41.92 7.46
C ALA A 363 -15.11 41.10 6.17
N SER A 364 -14.55 39.89 6.27
CA SER A 364 -14.22 39.06 5.12
C SER A 364 -15.46 38.66 4.31
N ALA A 365 -15.43 38.91 3.00
CA ALA A 365 -16.40 38.38 2.04
C ALA A 365 -16.29 36.85 1.85
N ASN A 366 -15.21 36.23 2.37
CA ASN A 366 -14.94 34.80 2.29
C ASN A 366 -15.48 34.03 3.50
N ALA A 367 -16.39 34.65 4.27
CA ALA A 367 -17.03 34.11 5.47
C ALA A 367 -16.05 33.80 6.61
N GLU A 368 -16.00 34.70 7.60
CA GLU A 368 -15.16 34.60 8.80
C GLU A 368 -15.25 33.21 9.47
N CYS A 369 -14.11 32.70 9.95
CA CYS A 369 -14.05 31.71 11.00
C CYS A 369 -13.96 32.44 12.34
N GLU A 370 -15.10 32.54 13.03
CA GLU A 370 -15.23 33.20 14.32
C GLU A 370 -14.44 32.44 15.39
N LEU A 371 -13.49 33.13 16.04
CA LEU A 371 -12.60 32.57 17.06
C LEU A 371 -12.37 33.63 18.17
N PRO A 372 -12.15 33.24 19.44
CA PRO A 372 -11.81 34.20 20.48
C PRO A 372 -10.52 34.97 20.16
N GLU A 373 -10.48 36.25 20.51
CA GLU A 373 -9.38 37.16 20.12
C GLU A 373 -8.00 36.70 20.59
N LEU A 374 -7.90 36.16 21.81
CA LEU A 374 -6.65 35.60 22.34
C LEU A 374 -6.18 34.40 21.52
N PHE A 375 -7.13 33.55 21.10
CA PHE A 375 -6.83 32.35 20.32
C PHE A 375 -6.43 32.70 18.88
N LYS A 376 -7.03 33.75 18.28
CA LYS A 376 -6.64 34.26 16.95
C LYS A 376 -5.16 34.64 16.91
N LYS A 377 -4.63 35.27 17.97
CA LYS A 377 -3.21 35.67 18.05
C LYS A 377 -2.26 34.49 18.01
N ASP A 378 -2.60 33.39 18.70
CA ASP A 378 -1.73 32.22 18.81
C ASP A 378 -1.64 31.42 17.51
N ILE A 379 -2.70 31.39 16.71
CA ILE A 379 -2.79 30.59 15.47
C ILE A 379 -2.38 31.36 14.22
N THR A 380 -2.38 32.70 14.26
CA THR A 380 -2.08 33.54 13.09
C THR A 380 -0.73 33.18 12.43
N PRO A 381 0.35 32.88 13.18
CA PRO A 381 1.63 32.53 12.57
C PRO A 381 1.61 31.22 11.75
N THR A 382 0.66 30.32 12.03
CA THR A 382 0.58 29.00 11.40
C THR A 382 -0.62 28.88 10.45
N THR A 383 -1.52 29.86 10.43
CA THR A 383 -2.74 29.83 9.60
C THR A 383 -2.54 30.64 8.32
N VAL A 384 -2.93 30.07 7.18
CA VAL A 384 -3.02 30.84 5.93
C VAL A 384 -4.29 31.68 5.96
N ASP A 385 -4.16 32.99 6.09
CA ASP A 385 -5.31 33.90 6.13
C ASP A 385 -5.84 34.18 4.72
N LEU A 386 -7.07 33.75 4.49
CA LEU A 386 -7.81 33.88 3.24
C LEU A 386 -8.79 35.05 3.26
N SER A 387 -8.74 35.95 4.25
CA SER A 387 -9.74 37.01 4.43
C SER A 387 -9.93 37.91 3.21
N THR A 388 -8.85 38.21 2.49
CA THR A 388 -8.80 39.11 1.32
C THR A 388 -8.40 38.42 0.02
N THR A 389 -8.17 37.11 0.06
CA THR A 389 -7.71 36.32 -1.09
C THR A 389 -8.92 35.79 -1.88
N SER A 390 -8.88 35.84 -3.21
CA SER A 390 -9.99 35.32 -4.02
C SER A 390 -9.96 33.79 -4.11
N PHE A 391 -11.11 33.15 -4.24
CA PHE A 391 -11.19 31.68 -4.36
C PHE A 391 -10.35 31.14 -5.53
N GLU A 392 -10.48 31.76 -6.71
CA GLU A 392 -9.84 31.29 -7.95
C GLU A 392 -8.32 31.43 -7.97
N THR A 393 -7.73 32.19 -7.04
CA THR A 393 -6.28 32.27 -6.90
C THR A 393 -5.70 31.09 -6.12
N VAL A 394 -6.49 30.46 -5.24
CA VAL A 394 -6.00 29.41 -4.33
C VAL A 394 -6.49 28.01 -4.68
N LEU A 395 -7.67 27.87 -5.30
CA LEU A 395 -8.25 26.58 -5.67
C LEU A 395 -8.71 26.59 -7.13
N SER A 396 -8.72 25.42 -7.76
CA SER A 396 -9.35 25.20 -9.07
C SER A 396 -10.87 25.36 -8.99
N ASP A 397 -11.54 25.36 -10.14
CA ASP A 397 -12.96 25.00 -10.19
C ASP A 397 -13.17 23.55 -9.71
N LEU A 398 -14.41 23.22 -9.31
CA LEU A 398 -14.77 21.86 -8.92
C LEU A 398 -14.60 20.92 -10.11
N GLN A 399 -13.62 20.03 -10.02
CA GLN A 399 -13.34 19.06 -11.06
C GLN A 399 -14.41 17.98 -11.04
N LYS A 400 -14.92 17.63 -12.23
CA LYS A 400 -15.91 16.56 -12.38
C LYS A 400 -15.25 15.18 -12.15
N PRO A 401 -16.02 14.17 -11.72
CA PRO A 401 -15.58 12.79 -11.68
C PRO A 401 -14.90 12.34 -12.98
N SER A 402 -13.66 11.88 -12.87
CA SER A 402 -12.88 11.32 -13.98
C SER A 402 -11.81 10.36 -13.45
N GLU A 403 -11.09 9.68 -14.33
CA GLU A 403 -9.95 8.84 -13.97
C GLU A 403 -8.87 9.59 -13.17
N TYR A 404 -8.67 10.89 -13.45
CA TYR A 404 -7.70 11.75 -12.74
C TYR A 404 -8.16 12.21 -11.36
N THR A 405 -9.44 12.02 -11.02
CA THR A 405 -10.00 12.38 -9.71
C THR A 405 -10.47 11.16 -8.92
N ASN A 406 -10.09 9.96 -9.37
CA ASN A 406 -10.59 8.69 -8.85
C ASN A 406 -12.14 8.64 -8.84
N PHE A 407 -12.76 9.19 -9.89
CA PHE A 407 -14.21 9.34 -10.08
C PHE A 407 -14.93 10.09 -8.95
N GLN A 408 -14.23 11.01 -8.28
CA GLN A 408 -14.82 11.89 -7.26
C GLN A 408 -14.77 13.37 -7.68
N PRO A 409 -15.73 14.20 -7.25
CA PRO A 409 -15.60 15.66 -7.35
C PRO A 409 -14.54 16.17 -6.39
N VAL A 410 -13.54 16.91 -6.88
CA VAL A 410 -12.42 17.43 -6.08
C VAL A 410 -12.04 18.85 -6.48
N TYR A 411 -11.39 19.58 -5.58
CA TYR A 411 -10.66 20.81 -5.90
C TYR A 411 -9.16 20.54 -5.85
N PHE A 412 -8.39 21.21 -6.70
CA PHE A 412 -6.94 21.21 -6.63
C PHE A 412 -6.42 22.56 -6.14
N PRO A 413 -5.43 22.61 -5.23
CA PRO A 413 -4.81 23.86 -4.89
C PRO A 413 -4.01 24.42 -6.07
N ARG A 414 -3.96 25.74 -6.14
CA ARG A 414 -3.20 26.50 -7.13
C ARG A 414 -1.93 27.04 -6.50
N ASP A 415 -0.89 27.08 -7.31
CA ASP A 415 0.43 27.58 -6.95
C ASP A 415 0.67 28.85 -7.77
N GLN A 416 0.40 30.00 -7.16
CA GLN A 416 0.63 31.33 -7.75
C GLN A 416 1.97 31.92 -7.31
N LYS A 417 2.75 31.18 -6.52
CA LYS A 417 3.98 31.58 -5.85
C LYS A 417 3.75 32.74 -4.88
N THR A 418 2.65 32.69 -4.13
CA THR A 418 2.27 33.70 -3.14
C THR A 418 2.24 33.12 -1.73
N ALA A 419 2.25 34.00 -0.71
CA ALA A 419 2.19 33.58 0.69
C ALA A 419 0.83 32.98 1.10
N THR A 420 -0.21 33.14 0.27
CA THR A 420 -1.55 32.58 0.51
C THR A 420 -1.81 31.30 -0.28
N ASP A 421 -0.79 30.80 -0.97
CA ASP A 421 -0.87 29.52 -1.66
C ASP A 421 -1.08 28.39 -0.64
N LEU A 422 -1.85 27.39 -1.06
CA LEU A 422 -2.21 26.26 -0.21
C LEU A 422 -1.27 25.08 -0.40
N VAL A 423 -0.13 25.32 -1.03
CA VAL A 423 0.79 24.26 -1.44
C VAL A 423 2.15 24.41 -0.79
N ASP A 424 2.84 23.27 -0.60
CA ASP A 424 4.18 23.20 -0.02
C ASP A 424 4.33 24.04 1.27
N THR A 425 3.57 23.71 2.31
CA THR A 425 3.60 24.45 3.60
C THR A 425 4.95 24.44 4.32
N GLY A 426 5.93 23.66 3.85
CA GLY A 426 7.22 23.42 4.51
C GLY A 426 7.12 22.42 5.68
N LEU A 427 5.95 21.83 5.89
CA LEU A 427 5.65 20.98 7.04
C LEU A 427 5.10 19.62 6.63
N TYR A 428 5.09 18.72 7.60
CA TYR A 428 4.67 17.33 7.47
C TYR A 428 3.61 17.02 8.54
N GLY A 429 2.58 16.23 8.20
CA GLY A 429 1.50 15.90 9.14
C GLY A 429 0.08 15.99 8.58
N CYS A 430 -0.07 16.30 7.29
CA CYS A 430 -1.29 16.09 6.52
C CYS A 430 -1.66 14.59 6.43
N SER A 431 -2.85 14.30 5.91
CA SER A 431 -3.34 12.92 5.72
C SER A 431 -2.40 12.06 4.85
N SER A 432 -2.24 10.76 5.12
CA SER A 432 -1.31 9.92 4.35
C SER A 432 -1.66 9.78 2.86
N PRO A 433 -2.88 9.39 2.44
CA PRO A 433 -3.32 9.63 1.07
C PRO A 433 -4.19 10.89 0.97
N ASP A 434 -4.15 11.53 -0.20
CA ASP A 434 -5.11 12.55 -0.60
C ASP A 434 -6.47 11.93 -0.98
N GLN A 435 -7.45 12.75 -1.35
CA GLN A 435 -8.80 12.30 -1.69
C GLN A 435 -8.85 11.31 -2.85
N ARG A 436 -7.92 11.41 -3.81
CA ARG A 436 -7.84 10.51 -4.97
C ARG A 436 -7.22 9.17 -4.59
N GLY A 437 -6.58 9.08 -3.42
CA GLY A 437 -5.78 7.94 -3.01
C GLY A 437 -4.31 8.06 -3.40
N VAL A 438 -3.88 9.23 -3.89
CA VAL A 438 -2.47 9.52 -4.16
C VAL A 438 -1.77 9.72 -2.82
N ALA A 439 -0.66 9.02 -2.60
CA ALA A 439 0.12 9.19 -1.37
C ALA A 439 0.65 10.63 -1.29
N ARG A 440 0.41 11.29 -0.16
CA ARG A 440 1.04 12.56 0.18
C ARG A 440 2.48 12.33 0.60
N VAL A 441 3.22 13.43 0.61
CA VAL A 441 4.65 13.41 0.83
C VAL A 441 4.95 13.06 2.29
N ASP A 442 5.84 12.08 2.48
CA ASP A 442 6.24 11.53 3.78
C ASP A 442 7.50 12.27 4.30
N SER A 443 7.48 12.72 5.56
CA SER A 443 8.59 13.42 6.20
C SER A 443 9.90 12.65 6.14
N ASP A 444 9.83 11.32 6.24
CA ASP A 444 11.02 10.47 6.39
C ASP A 444 11.81 10.35 5.08
N LYS A 445 11.16 10.53 3.92
CA LYS A 445 11.81 10.49 2.60
C LYS A 445 12.36 11.84 2.16
N ASN A 446 11.84 12.93 2.72
CA ASN A 446 12.14 14.30 2.31
C ASN A 446 13.42 14.89 2.89
N ALA A 447 13.99 14.32 3.95
CA ALA A 447 15.23 14.80 4.54
C ALA A 447 16.49 14.49 3.70
N GLN A 448 16.32 13.89 2.52
CA GLN A 448 17.38 13.28 1.72
C GLN A 448 17.25 13.66 0.23
N THR A 449 16.92 14.91 -0.11
CA THR A 449 16.86 15.42 -1.49
C THR A 449 18.02 16.39 -1.76
N SER A 450 18.34 16.67 -3.03
CA SER A 450 19.27 17.77 -3.37
C SER A 450 18.57 19.08 -3.80
N ASP A 451 17.25 19.04 -3.98
CA ASP A 451 16.35 20.19 -4.24
C ASP A 451 15.38 20.40 -3.06
N LYS A 452 14.55 21.47 -3.09
CA LYS A 452 13.46 21.63 -2.10
C LYS A 452 12.48 20.44 -2.18
N SER A 453 12.30 19.72 -1.08
CA SER A 453 11.35 18.62 -0.96
C SER A 453 9.91 19.11 -1.01
N ASN A 454 9.01 18.31 -1.58
CA ASN A 454 7.58 18.56 -1.47
C ASN A 454 7.16 18.47 0.01
N SER A 455 6.20 19.29 0.40
CA SER A 455 5.66 19.27 1.76
C SER A 455 4.14 19.32 1.70
N CYS A 456 3.47 19.15 2.84
CA CYS A 456 2.02 19.03 2.85
C CYS A 456 1.33 20.21 2.17
N ASP A 457 0.41 19.93 1.26
CA ASP A 457 -0.59 20.88 0.81
C ASP A 457 -1.78 20.95 1.79
N ILE A 458 -2.41 22.12 1.90
CA ILE A 458 -3.63 22.36 2.67
C ILE A 458 -4.85 22.01 1.81
N GLY A 459 -5.77 21.21 2.35
CA GLY A 459 -6.98 20.75 1.66
C GLY A 459 -6.97 19.25 1.32
N SER A 460 -7.95 18.81 0.54
CA SER A 460 -8.25 17.40 0.26
C SER A 460 -7.36 16.73 -0.78
N THR A 461 -6.69 17.51 -1.64
CA THR A 461 -5.78 17.00 -2.68
C THR A 461 -4.35 17.47 -2.45
N GLU A 462 -3.41 16.76 -3.06
CA GLU A 462 -1.98 17.09 -3.08
C GLU A 462 -1.54 17.39 -4.52
N VAL A 463 -0.66 18.35 -4.72
CA VAL A 463 -0.03 18.65 -6.00
C VAL A 463 1.33 17.99 -6.03
N ILE A 464 1.46 16.94 -6.85
CA ILE A 464 2.74 16.23 -6.94
C ILE A 464 3.71 17.06 -7.78
N ARG A 465 4.88 17.36 -7.20
CA ARG A 465 5.99 17.98 -7.91
C ARG A 465 7.10 16.96 -8.11
N LEU A 466 7.81 17.12 -9.23
CA LEU A 466 8.93 16.27 -9.58
C LEU A 466 10.00 16.39 -8.50
N THR A 467 10.30 15.26 -7.85
CA THR A 467 11.30 15.21 -6.79
C THR A 467 12.14 13.96 -6.95
N ALA A 468 13.44 14.15 -7.15
CA ALA A 468 14.43 13.09 -7.06
C ALA A 468 14.90 12.95 -5.60
N PHE A 469 14.91 11.72 -5.09
CA PHE A 469 15.40 11.39 -3.76
C PHE A 469 16.79 10.80 -3.83
N LYS A 470 17.59 11.09 -2.81
CA LYS A 470 18.86 10.42 -2.59
C LYS A 470 18.62 8.94 -2.33
N ALA A 471 19.46 8.09 -2.89
CA ALA A 471 19.44 6.66 -2.68
C ALA A 471 20.76 6.21 -2.07
N GLU A 472 20.73 5.38 -1.03
CA GLU A 472 21.94 4.76 -0.48
C GLU A 472 21.92 3.27 -0.83
N LEU A 473 22.91 2.81 -1.60
CA LEU A 473 22.95 1.49 -2.20
C LEU A 473 24.35 0.87 -2.05
N SER A 474 24.39 -0.44 -1.98
CA SER A 474 25.63 -1.22 -2.14
C SER A 474 25.53 -2.09 -3.38
N ASN A 475 26.67 -2.51 -3.93
CA ASN A 475 26.65 -3.55 -4.96
C ASN A 475 26.16 -4.87 -4.34
N ASP A 476 25.29 -5.56 -5.06
CA ASP A 476 24.77 -6.89 -4.71
C ASP A 476 25.34 -7.92 -5.70
N SER A 477 25.22 -9.22 -5.38
CA SER A 477 25.63 -10.30 -6.28
C SER A 477 24.81 -10.27 -7.58
N VAL A 478 25.48 -10.14 -8.73
CA VAL A 478 24.77 -10.14 -10.02
C VAL A 478 24.17 -11.50 -10.35
N VAL A 479 24.73 -12.59 -9.82
CA VAL A 479 24.19 -13.95 -9.99
C VAL A 479 22.85 -14.05 -9.29
N GLU A 480 22.77 -13.65 -8.02
CA GLU A 480 21.51 -13.64 -7.27
C GLU A 480 20.48 -12.70 -7.90
N LEU A 481 20.92 -11.55 -8.41
CA LEU A 481 20.06 -10.60 -9.12
C LEU A 481 19.43 -11.21 -10.37
N LEU A 482 20.24 -11.88 -11.20
CA LEU A 482 19.77 -12.53 -12.44
C LEU A 482 18.88 -13.74 -12.13
N ASP A 483 19.22 -14.54 -11.12
CA ASP A 483 18.40 -15.65 -10.67
C ASP A 483 17.02 -15.15 -10.22
N ASN A 484 16.95 -14.06 -9.45
CA ASN A 484 15.67 -13.45 -9.06
C ASN A 484 14.85 -12.98 -10.27
N TYR A 485 15.49 -12.35 -11.27
CA TYR A 485 14.80 -11.94 -12.49
C TYR A 485 14.27 -13.14 -13.29
N GLN A 486 15.05 -14.23 -13.36
CA GLN A 486 14.64 -15.46 -14.02
C GLN A 486 13.47 -16.12 -13.29
N GLU A 487 13.50 -16.21 -11.96
CA GLU A 487 12.41 -16.76 -11.16
C GLU A 487 11.09 -16.00 -11.37
N ASN A 488 11.15 -14.66 -11.40
CA ASN A 488 9.97 -13.85 -11.70
C ASN A 488 9.48 -14.05 -13.14
N LEU A 489 10.39 -14.12 -14.12
CA LEU A 489 10.04 -14.42 -15.51
C LEU A 489 9.33 -15.77 -15.63
N ASP A 490 9.88 -16.81 -14.99
CA ASP A 490 9.31 -18.16 -14.99
C ASP A 490 7.94 -18.20 -14.33
N LEU A 491 7.77 -17.47 -13.22
CA LEU A 491 6.48 -17.29 -12.56
C LEU A 491 5.45 -16.66 -13.50
N PHE A 492 5.78 -15.57 -14.19
CA PHE A 492 4.83 -14.93 -15.11
C PHE A 492 4.56 -15.79 -16.35
N ASN A 493 5.55 -16.52 -16.87
CA ASN A 493 5.33 -17.50 -17.93
C ASN A 493 4.32 -18.57 -17.49
N LYS A 494 4.51 -19.13 -16.29
CA LYS A 494 3.60 -20.12 -15.72
C LYS A 494 2.18 -19.58 -15.56
N LEU A 495 2.03 -18.35 -15.05
CA LEU A 495 0.72 -17.70 -14.90
C LEU A 495 0.03 -17.44 -16.25
N ILE A 496 0.79 -17.12 -17.30
CA ILE A 496 0.24 -16.92 -18.66
C ILE A 496 -0.19 -18.25 -19.29
N GLU A 497 0.56 -19.32 -19.07
CA GLU A 497 0.28 -20.65 -19.62
C GLU A 497 -0.82 -21.41 -18.85
N ASP A 498 -1.10 -21.02 -17.61
CA ASP A 498 -2.16 -21.61 -16.80
C ASP A 498 -3.56 -21.28 -17.35
N LYS A 499 -4.29 -22.32 -17.74
CA LYS A 499 -5.66 -22.20 -18.29
C LYS A 499 -6.69 -21.72 -17.28
N THR A 500 -6.37 -21.75 -15.98
CA THR A 500 -7.24 -21.24 -14.90
C THR A 500 -7.04 -19.76 -14.63
N THR A 501 -6.00 -19.14 -15.20
CA THR A 501 -5.77 -17.70 -15.10
C THR A 501 -6.95 -16.93 -15.70
N LYS A 502 -7.49 -15.99 -14.93
CA LYS A 502 -8.55 -15.10 -15.40
C LYS A 502 -8.04 -14.33 -16.62
N PRO A 503 -8.74 -14.37 -17.78
CA PRO A 503 -8.29 -13.70 -19.02
C PRO A 503 -7.97 -12.21 -18.84
N GLU A 504 -8.70 -11.53 -17.94
CA GLU A 504 -8.48 -10.13 -17.59
C GLU A 504 -7.09 -9.84 -17.04
N LEU A 505 -6.39 -10.80 -16.42
CA LEU A 505 -5.06 -10.60 -15.84
C LEU A 505 -3.91 -10.76 -16.86
N LEU A 506 -4.20 -11.35 -18.04
CA LEU A 506 -3.18 -11.67 -19.04
C LEU A 506 -2.42 -10.44 -19.57
N PRO A 507 -3.06 -9.28 -19.85
CA PRO A 507 -2.33 -8.08 -20.28
C PRO A 507 -1.27 -7.64 -19.26
N TYR A 508 -1.60 -7.67 -17.97
CA TYR A 508 -0.66 -7.33 -16.89
C TYR A 508 0.50 -8.33 -16.84
N TYR A 509 0.23 -9.64 -16.85
CA TYR A 509 1.29 -10.66 -16.81
C TYR A 509 2.21 -10.60 -18.03
N GLN A 510 1.68 -10.32 -19.22
CA GLN A 510 2.49 -10.13 -20.42
C GLN A 510 3.42 -8.91 -20.31
N LYS A 511 2.96 -7.82 -19.68
CA LYS A 511 3.81 -6.65 -19.41
C LYS A 511 4.92 -6.97 -18.40
N GLN A 512 4.60 -7.69 -17.32
CA GLN A 512 5.60 -8.11 -16.33
C GLN A 512 6.63 -9.07 -16.93
N LYS A 513 6.20 -10.03 -17.75
CA LYS A 513 7.08 -10.90 -18.52
C LYS A 513 8.10 -10.09 -19.32
N LYS A 514 7.64 -9.15 -20.16
CA LYS A 514 8.53 -8.30 -20.98
C LYS A 514 9.50 -7.47 -20.13
N TYR A 515 9.05 -7.00 -18.97
CA TYR A 515 9.89 -6.26 -18.03
C TYR A 515 11.05 -7.12 -17.51
N PHE A 516 10.77 -8.34 -17.03
CA PHE A 516 11.83 -9.25 -16.55
C PHE A 516 12.71 -9.80 -17.68
N GLU A 517 12.16 -10.04 -18.88
CA GLU A 517 12.95 -10.36 -20.08
C GLU A 517 13.99 -9.27 -20.37
N ASN A 518 13.59 -7.99 -20.30
CA ASN A 518 14.52 -6.87 -20.50
C ASN A 518 15.59 -6.80 -19.41
N LEU A 519 15.21 -7.01 -18.15
CA LEU A 519 16.14 -7.01 -17.01
C LEU A 519 17.18 -8.13 -17.08
N LEU A 520 16.87 -9.30 -17.64
CA LEU A 520 17.85 -10.36 -17.85
C LEU A 520 18.99 -9.95 -18.81
N THR A 521 18.80 -8.91 -19.64
CA THR A 521 19.87 -8.39 -20.50
C THR A 521 21.02 -7.75 -19.70
N VAL A 522 20.81 -7.48 -18.39
CA VAL A 522 21.86 -7.09 -17.42
C VAL A 522 23.06 -8.03 -17.52
N LYS A 523 22.85 -9.33 -17.75
CA LYS A 523 23.93 -10.33 -17.90
C LYS A 523 25.03 -9.90 -18.87
N THR A 524 24.66 -9.20 -19.95
CA THR A 524 25.59 -8.74 -21.00
C THR A 524 26.08 -7.30 -20.81
N LYS A 525 25.40 -6.51 -19.96
CA LYS A 525 25.62 -5.07 -19.80
C LYS A 525 26.24 -4.68 -18.46
N GLN A 526 26.25 -5.60 -17.51
CA GLN A 526 26.93 -5.44 -16.24
C GLN A 526 28.43 -5.15 -16.40
N LYS A 527 29.00 -4.51 -15.39
CA LYS A 527 30.43 -4.29 -15.19
C LYS A 527 30.86 -4.93 -13.87
N TYR A 528 32.14 -4.82 -13.54
CA TYR A 528 32.64 -5.27 -12.25
C TYR A 528 31.95 -4.49 -11.10
N ARG A 529 31.37 -5.22 -10.15
CA ARG A 529 30.64 -4.76 -8.95
C ARG A 529 29.62 -3.66 -9.21
N THR A 530 28.83 -3.80 -10.28
CA THR A 530 27.88 -2.74 -10.67
C THR A 530 26.77 -2.54 -9.65
N ILE A 531 26.52 -1.29 -9.28
CA ILE A 531 25.30 -0.85 -8.59
C ILE A 531 24.28 -0.47 -9.66
N PHE A 532 23.10 -1.09 -9.60
CA PHE A 532 21.96 -0.77 -10.46
C PHE A 532 20.91 0.02 -9.68
N PHE A 533 20.38 1.08 -10.29
CA PHE A 533 19.34 1.90 -9.71
C PHE A 533 18.25 2.23 -10.73
N ASP A 534 16.99 1.96 -10.37
CA ASP A 534 15.83 2.39 -11.16
C ASP A 534 15.32 3.74 -10.61
N PRO A 535 15.53 4.84 -11.36
CA PRO A 535 15.13 6.16 -10.90
C PRO A 535 13.61 6.40 -10.96
N PHE A 536 12.81 5.46 -11.48
CA PHE A 536 11.37 5.63 -11.63
C PHE A 536 10.55 4.95 -10.52
N VAL A 537 11.20 4.22 -9.60
CA VAL A 537 10.50 3.46 -8.54
C VAL A 537 10.22 4.30 -7.30
N THR A 538 11.20 5.09 -6.85
CA THR A 538 11.21 5.75 -5.53
C THR A 538 10.90 7.25 -5.59
N ASN A 539 11.09 7.87 -6.75
CA ASN A 539 10.97 9.31 -6.96
C ASN A 539 9.51 9.75 -7.18
N LEU A 540 9.25 11.05 -7.06
CA LEU A 540 7.93 11.62 -7.32
C LEU A 540 7.84 12.16 -8.76
N PRO A 541 6.74 11.87 -9.49
CA PRO A 541 6.49 12.43 -10.82
C PRO A 541 6.14 13.92 -10.76
N HIS A 542 6.00 14.55 -11.93
CA HIS A 542 5.37 15.86 -12.04
C HIS A 542 3.88 15.72 -12.33
N GLU A 543 3.08 16.63 -11.79
CA GLU A 543 1.67 16.76 -12.12
C GLU A 543 1.43 18.00 -13.00
N ASN A 544 1.00 17.76 -14.24
CA ASN A 544 0.67 18.81 -15.20
C ASN A 544 -0.69 19.43 -14.88
N LEU A 545 -0.78 20.75 -15.00
CA LEU A 545 -2.05 21.48 -14.98
C LEU A 545 -2.72 21.40 -16.36
N LEU A 546 -3.97 20.95 -16.39
CA LEU A 546 -4.79 20.90 -17.60
C LEU A 546 -5.53 22.23 -17.82
N PRO A 547 -5.95 22.56 -19.06
CA PRO A 547 -6.63 23.82 -19.36
C PRO A 547 -7.93 24.05 -18.56
N ASN A 548 -8.60 22.98 -18.13
CA ASN A 548 -9.82 23.03 -17.31
C ASN A 548 -9.57 23.14 -15.80
N GLY A 549 -8.32 23.36 -15.38
CA GLY A 549 -7.92 23.38 -13.95
C GLY A 549 -7.79 21.99 -13.33
N GLY A 550 -8.04 20.92 -14.09
CA GLY A 550 -7.75 19.55 -13.70
C GLY A 550 -6.26 19.26 -13.72
N ARG A 551 -5.88 18.06 -13.28
CA ARG A 551 -4.47 17.69 -13.18
C ARG A 551 -4.20 16.29 -13.69
N GLU A 552 -3.05 16.12 -14.32
CA GLU A 552 -2.58 14.86 -14.89
C GLU A 552 -1.20 14.52 -14.33
N ILE A 553 -1.06 13.35 -13.72
CA ILE A 553 0.25 12.86 -13.26
C ILE A 553 1.04 12.34 -14.46
N LYS A 554 2.15 13.00 -14.77
CA LYS A 554 3.13 12.51 -15.74
C LYS A 554 4.03 11.51 -15.04
N HIS A 555 3.64 10.24 -15.08
CA HIS A 555 4.36 9.19 -14.39
C HIS A 555 5.80 9.05 -14.86
N LEU A 556 6.68 8.75 -13.89
CA LEU A 556 8.09 8.51 -14.10
C LEU A 556 8.29 7.30 -15.01
N THR A 557 8.66 7.57 -16.25
CA THR A 557 8.91 6.59 -17.31
C THR A 557 9.95 7.16 -18.27
N ALA A 558 10.65 6.29 -19.00
CA ALA A 558 11.57 6.72 -20.04
C ALA A 558 10.87 7.46 -21.19
N ASP A 559 9.56 7.32 -21.35
CA ASP A 559 8.77 8.05 -22.34
C ASP A 559 8.57 9.51 -21.92
N ASN A 560 8.19 9.74 -20.66
CA ASN A 560 7.90 11.07 -20.14
C ASN A 560 9.15 11.85 -19.70
N TYR A 561 10.22 11.17 -19.28
CA TYR A 561 11.39 11.81 -18.66
C TYR A 561 12.69 11.47 -19.37
N THR A 562 13.55 12.47 -19.46
CA THR A 562 14.97 12.29 -19.74
C THR A 562 15.70 12.02 -18.43
N VAL A 563 16.57 11.01 -18.43
CA VAL A 563 17.43 10.67 -17.31
C VAL A 563 18.87 10.97 -17.69
N THR A 564 19.57 11.73 -16.86
CA THR A 564 21.02 11.91 -16.97
C THR A 564 21.68 11.47 -15.67
N ALA A 565 22.84 10.81 -15.75
CA ALA A 565 23.60 10.38 -14.60
C ALA A 565 25.10 10.67 -14.83
N VAL A 566 25.79 11.16 -13.79
CA VAL A 566 27.18 11.59 -13.86
C VAL A 566 27.89 11.24 -12.56
N ALA A 567 29.04 10.57 -12.65
CA ALA A 567 29.90 10.32 -11.50
C ALA A 567 30.49 11.62 -10.95
N LYS A 568 30.50 11.77 -9.63
CA LYS A 568 31.07 12.93 -8.92
C LYS A 568 32.36 12.62 -8.17
N GLY A 569 32.53 11.37 -7.74
CA GLY A 569 33.72 10.91 -7.04
C GLY A 569 33.38 10.31 -5.68
N ILE A 570 34.35 10.32 -4.77
CA ILE A 570 34.27 9.67 -3.47
C ILE A 570 34.35 10.68 -2.33
N GLY A 571 33.66 10.42 -1.22
CA GLY A 571 33.79 11.22 -0.01
C GLY A 571 32.63 11.06 0.96
N ASN A 572 32.23 12.11 1.66
CA ASN A 572 31.14 12.03 2.65
C ASN A 572 30.31 13.31 2.75
N ILE A 573 29.16 13.19 3.40
CA ILE A 573 28.25 14.29 3.71
C ILE A 573 28.29 14.49 5.24
N SER A 574 28.65 15.69 5.69
CA SER A 574 28.61 16.06 7.11
C SER A 574 27.75 17.31 7.30
N GLY A 575 26.57 17.12 7.90
CA GLY A 575 25.52 18.15 7.93
C GLY A 575 25.11 18.55 6.51
N ASN A 576 25.23 19.84 6.18
CA ASN A 576 24.96 20.38 4.84
C ASN A 576 26.21 20.55 3.98
N THR A 577 27.37 20.02 4.42
CA THR A 577 28.64 20.16 3.69
C THR A 577 28.98 18.84 3.00
N GLU A 578 29.13 18.91 1.67
CA GLU A 578 29.57 17.80 0.83
C GLU A 578 31.08 17.90 0.63
N THR A 579 31.83 16.87 1.04
CA THR A 579 33.28 16.77 0.76
C THR A 579 33.47 15.65 -0.24
N ILE A 580 33.52 15.98 -1.54
CA ILE A 580 33.60 15.01 -2.64
C ILE A 580 34.88 15.26 -3.44
N ILE A 581 35.69 14.22 -3.62
CA ILE A 581 36.91 14.24 -4.42
C ILE A 581 36.64 13.50 -5.73
N PRO A 582 36.77 14.16 -6.90
CA PRO A 582 36.59 13.50 -8.19
C PRO A 582 37.49 12.28 -8.37
N ASP A 583 36.91 11.19 -8.85
CA ASP A 583 37.61 9.93 -9.12
C ASP A 583 37.42 9.53 -10.58
N LYS A 584 38.53 9.41 -11.31
CA LYS A 584 38.56 9.02 -12.73
C LYS A 584 38.18 7.56 -12.97
N ASN A 585 38.23 6.73 -11.93
CA ASN A 585 37.92 5.31 -12.00
C ASN A 585 36.45 5.02 -11.70
N LEU A 586 35.69 6.00 -11.17
CA LEU A 586 34.27 5.89 -10.91
C LEU A 586 33.47 6.34 -12.13
N PHE A 587 32.52 5.50 -12.55
CA PHE A 587 31.61 5.78 -13.65
C PHE A 587 30.17 5.69 -13.18
N CYS A 588 29.33 6.55 -13.74
CA CYS A 588 27.90 6.49 -13.58
C CYS A 588 27.19 6.96 -14.84
N GLU A 589 26.28 6.15 -15.38
CA GLU A 589 25.56 6.45 -16.61
C GLU A 589 24.13 5.90 -16.60
N TRP A 590 23.26 6.52 -17.39
CA TRP A 590 21.93 6.00 -17.69
C TRP A 590 22.00 5.01 -18.85
N ASP A 591 21.54 3.78 -18.65
CA ASP A 591 21.39 2.78 -19.70
C ASP A 591 19.91 2.70 -20.12
N ALA A 592 19.56 3.47 -21.16
CA ALA A 592 18.19 3.55 -21.66
C ALA A 592 17.60 2.20 -22.08
N SER A 593 18.43 1.25 -22.49
CA SER A 593 17.99 -0.07 -22.91
C SER A 593 17.63 -0.98 -21.73
N LEU A 594 18.23 -0.74 -20.56
CA LEU A 594 17.85 -1.42 -19.32
C LEU A 594 16.75 -0.67 -18.56
N GLY A 595 16.65 0.64 -18.75
CA GLY A 595 15.85 1.49 -17.88
C GLY A 595 16.50 1.68 -16.51
N LEU A 596 17.83 1.54 -16.40
CA LEU A 596 18.57 1.58 -15.14
C LEU A 596 19.77 2.54 -15.23
N ILE A 597 20.05 3.23 -14.13
CA ILE A 597 21.34 3.87 -13.90
C ILE A 597 22.32 2.81 -13.42
N LYS A 598 23.52 2.79 -14.01
CA LYS A 598 24.63 1.92 -13.61
C LYS A 598 25.70 2.79 -12.98
N MET A 599 26.21 2.36 -11.83
CA MET A 599 27.39 2.93 -11.21
C MET A 599 28.40 1.83 -10.94
N TRP A 600 29.65 2.02 -11.37
CA TRP A 600 30.68 0.99 -11.26
C TRP A 600 32.07 1.63 -11.22
N ARG A 601 33.07 0.81 -10.87
CA ARG A 601 34.48 1.19 -10.92
C ARG A 601 35.23 0.38 -11.97
N VAL A 602 36.26 0.96 -12.55
CA VAL A 602 37.20 0.25 -13.46
C VAL A 602 38.47 -0.21 -12.76
N ASP A 603 38.61 0.16 -11.48
CA ASP A 603 39.56 -0.45 -10.56
C ASP A 603 38.85 -1.40 -9.59
N ASP A 604 39.62 -2.22 -8.88
CA ASP A 604 39.14 -3.22 -7.91
C ASP A 604 39.02 -2.65 -6.48
N ASN A 605 38.98 -1.34 -6.33
CA ASN A 605 38.92 -0.72 -5.00
C ASN A 605 37.53 -0.87 -4.39
N ILE A 606 37.50 -1.19 -3.09
CA ILE A 606 36.29 -1.11 -2.26
C ILE A 606 36.16 0.29 -1.66
N THR A 607 34.92 0.68 -1.33
CA THR A 607 34.66 1.99 -0.71
C THR A 607 35.18 1.99 0.74
N PRO A 608 36.04 2.94 1.13
CA PRO A 608 36.55 3.04 2.50
C PRO A 608 35.45 3.26 3.54
N THR A 609 35.66 2.78 4.76
CA THR A 609 34.74 2.98 5.89
C THR A 609 34.52 4.47 6.15
N GLY A 610 33.26 4.89 6.16
CA GLY A 610 32.85 6.28 6.39
C GLY A 610 32.64 7.11 5.12
N ASP A 611 33.18 6.66 3.99
CA ASP A 611 33.00 7.30 2.69
C ASP A 611 31.90 6.62 1.85
N LYS A 612 31.47 7.32 0.81
CA LYS A 612 30.47 6.96 -0.18
C LYS A 612 30.92 7.37 -1.57
N GLU A 613 30.46 6.61 -2.55
CA GLU A 613 30.67 6.89 -3.97
C GLU A 613 29.47 7.70 -4.48
N PHE A 614 29.70 8.83 -5.12
CA PHE A 614 28.66 9.76 -5.50
C PHE A 614 28.39 9.68 -7.00
N CYS A 615 27.15 9.32 -7.34
CA CYS A 615 26.60 9.56 -8.67
C CYS A 615 25.45 10.56 -8.57
N GLN A 616 25.55 11.70 -9.27
CA GLN A 616 24.42 12.60 -9.41
C GLN A 616 23.55 12.14 -10.57
N TYR A 617 22.25 12.06 -10.35
CA TYR A 617 21.29 11.84 -11.42
C TYR A 617 20.23 12.93 -11.44
N THR A 618 19.68 13.17 -12.63
CA THR A 618 18.69 14.21 -12.88
C THR A 618 17.54 13.64 -13.70
N LEU A 619 16.32 13.93 -13.27
CA LEU A 619 15.09 13.65 -14.00
C LEU A 619 14.57 14.96 -14.56
N GLN A 620 14.31 14.99 -15.87
CA GLN A 620 13.77 16.15 -16.55
C GLN A 620 12.54 15.75 -17.37
N LEU A 621 11.42 16.45 -17.17
CA LEU A 621 10.21 16.20 -17.94
C LEU A 621 10.43 16.63 -19.40
N LYS A 622 10.14 15.74 -20.35
CA LYS A 622 10.38 16.03 -21.78
C LYS A 622 9.46 17.09 -22.36
N THR A 623 8.23 17.17 -21.86
CA THR A 623 7.24 18.15 -22.33
C THR A 623 7.48 19.56 -21.78
N ASP A 624 8.24 19.70 -20.71
CA ASP A 624 8.62 20.99 -20.11
C ASP A 624 9.98 20.85 -19.42
N ALA A 625 11.03 21.28 -20.12
CA ALA A 625 12.41 21.20 -19.65
C ALA A 625 12.69 22.01 -18.37
N SER A 626 11.81 22.94 -17.99
CA SER A 626 11.92 23.69 -16.72
C SER A 626 11.58 22.82 -15.50
N LYS A 627 10.89 21.69 -15.70
CA LYS A 627 10.59 20.71 -14.66
C LYS A 627 11.72 19.69 -14.60
N THR A 628 12.66 19.94 -13.71
CA THR A 628 13.82 19.10 -13.48
C THR A 628 14.04 18.91 -11.98
N SER A 629 14.57 17.76 -11.57
CA SER A 629 15.04 17.52 -10.21
C SER A 629 16.24 16.60 -10.19
N SER A 630 17.19 16.87 -9.29
CA SER A 630 18.40 16.07 -9.13
C SER A 630 18.53 15.46 -7.74
N ALA A 631 19.28 14.38 -7.63
CA ALA A 631 19.70 13.79 -6.36
C ALA A 631 20.97 12.93 -6.53
N TYR A 632 21.51 12.45 -5.40
CA TYR A 632 22.65 11.54 -5.40
C TYR A 632 22.25 10.08 -5.18
N ILE A 633 22.90 9.18 -5.90
CA ILE A 633 23.07 7.79 -5.49
C ILE A 633 24.38 7.73 -4.70
N LEU A 634 24.31 7.35 -3.44
CA LEU A 634 25.45 7.07 -2.57
C LEU A 634 25.74 5.57 -2.58
N GLY A 635 26.78 5.21 -3.31
CA GLY A 635 27.25 3.85 -3.45
C GLY A 635 28.18 3.40 -2.34
N THR A 636 28.21 2.10 -2.12
CA THR A 636 29.27 1.41 -1.38
C THR A 636 29.64 0.17 -2.17
N PHE A 637 30.85 0.15 -2.71
CA PHE A 637 31.43 -1.03 -3.34
C PHE A 637 32.10 -1.89 -2.28
N SER A 638 31.71 -3.16 -2.24
CA SER A 638 32.25 -4.18 -1.36
C SER A 638 32.48 -5.46 -2.15
N ASN A 639 33.43 -6.27 -1.71
CA ASN A 639 33.66 -7.57 -2.32
C ASN A 639 32.45 -8.50 -2.11
N ILE A 640 31.99 -9.21 -3.15
CA ILE A 640 30.94 -10.22 -3.08
C ILE A 640 31.59 -11.59 -2.85
N SER A 641 31.12 -12.34 -1.84
CA SER A 641 31.66 -13.68 -1.57
C SER A 641 31.44 -14.62 -2.77
N PRO A 642 32.38 -15.55 -3.04
CA PRO A 642 32.17 -16.59 -4.02
C PRO A 642 31.09 -17.57 -3.55
N LEU A 643 30.44 -18.24 -4.50
CA LEU A 643 29.43 -19.27 -4.23
C LEU A 643 30.02 -20.66 -4.43
N ALA A 644 30.09 -21.44 -3.35
CA ALA A 644 30.46 -22.85 -3.40
C ALA A 644 29.23 -23.76 -3.56
N LYS A 645 29.31 -24.73 -4.48
CA LYS A 645 28.23 -25.69 -4.78
C LYS A 645 28.55 -27.06 -4.21
N ASN A 646 27.50 -27.84 -3.92
CA ASN A 646 27.69 -29.22 -3.51
C ASN A 646 28.37 -30.03 -4.64
N ALA A 647 29.26 -30.93 -4.26
CA ALA A 647 29.97 -31.81 -5.18
C ALA A 647 29.69 -33.28 -4.83
N GLU A 648 29.64 -34.15 -5.84
CA GLU A 648 29.47 -35.59 -5.64
C GLU A 648 30.55 -36.36 -6.38
N PHE A 649 31.21 -37.28 -5.69
CA PHE A 649 32.24 -38.16 -6.24
C PHE A 649 31.91 -39.62 -5.89
N THR A 650 32.28 -40.55 -6.77
CA THR A 650 32.03 -41.98 -6.56
C THR A 650 33.31 -42.71 -6.14
N VAL A 651 33.20 -43.55 -5.12
CA VAL A 651 34.29 -44.38 -4.57
C VAL A 651 33.97 -45.85 -4.83
N LYS A 652 34.92 -46.64 -5.32
CA LYS A 652 34.74 -48.09 -5.47
C LYS A 652 35.18 -48.84 -4.21
N GLU A 653 34.33 -49.74 -3.73
CA GLU A 653 34.62 -50.64 -2.59
C GLU A 653 35.91 -51.44 -2.84
N GLY A 654 36.76 -51.60 -1.80
CA GLY A 654 38.00 -52.37 -1.88
C GLY A 654 39.14 -51.69 -2.64
N SER A 655 38.96 -50.44 -3.08
CA SER A 655 40.04 -49.66 -3.71
C SER A 655 40.84 -48.87 -2.67
N ASP A 656 42.16 -48.98 -2.72
CA ASP A 656 43.13 -48.14 -2.01
C ASP A 656 43.29 -46.75 -2.65
N LYS A 657 42.41 -46.43 -3.61
CA LYS A 657 42.55 -45.31 -4.52
C LYS A 657 42.21 -44.00 -3.82
N LYS A 658 43.22 -43.12 -3.77
CA LYS A 658 43.05 -41.69 -3.50
C LYS A 658 42.15 -41.08 -4.57
N ILE A 659 41.06 -40.45 -4.15
CA ILE A 659 40.16 -39.72 -5.05
C ILE A 659 40.59 -38.27 -5.10
N THR A 660 40.93 -37.79 -6.29
CA THR A 660 41.18 -36.36 -6.50
C THR A 660 39.85 -35.60 -6.50
N VAL A 661 39.73 -34.62 -5.60
CA VAL A 661 38.57 -33.73 -5.50
C VAL A 661 38.97 -32.34 -5.98
N ASP A 662 38.57 -32.01 -7.21
CA ASP A 662 38.84 -30.69 -7.80
C ASP A 662 37.71 -29.73 -7.43
N LEU A 663 37.79 -29.19 -6.20
CA LEU A 663 36.71 -28.41 -5.61
C LEU A 663 36.59 -26.99 -6.21
N LEU A 664 37.63 -26.48 -6.88
CA LEU A 664 37.55 -25.18 -7.56
C LEU A 664 36.55 -25.21 -8.74
N ASN A 665 36.32 -26.37 -9.36
CA ASN A 665 35.30 -26.52 -10.42
C ASN A 665 33.85 -26.39 -9.91
N TYR A 666 33.65 -26.43 -8.59
CA TYR A 666 32.35 -26.30 -7.95
C TYR A 666 32.17 -24.93 -7.29
N VAL A 667 33.06 -23.97 -7.55
CA VAL A 667 32.99 -22.62 -7.02
C VAL A 667 32.88 -21.61 -8.17
N ASN A 668 32.09 -20.58 -7.93
CA ASN A 668 31.91 -19.47 -8.84
C ASN A 668 32.04 -18.13 -8.10
N ASP A 669 32.83 -17.21 -8.64
CA ASP A 669 32.99 -15.83 -8.16
C ASP A 669 32.33 -14.79 -9.09
N ASP A 670 31.43 -15.23 -9.98
CA ASP A 670 30.73 -14.36 -10.94
C ASP A 670 29.81 -13.33 -10.27
N GLY A 671 29.59 -13.42 -8.95
CA GLY A 671 28.76 -12.47 -8.19
C GLY A 671 29.27 -11.04 -8.28
N ASP A 672 30.59 -10.88 -8.37
CA ASP A 672 31.29 -9.61 -8.61
C ASP A 672 31.10 -9.08 -10.05
N GLY A 673 30.58 -9.88 -10.97
CA GLY A 673 30.37 -9.51 -12.36
C GLY A 673 31.60 -9.60 -13.25
N LEU A 674 31.64 -8.80 -14.32
CA LEU A 674 32.64 -8.97 -15.38
C LEU A 674 34.03 -8.41 -15.00
N VAL A 675 34.92 -9.27 -14.52
CA VAL A 675 36.35 -8.96 -14.28
C VAL A 675 37.05 -8.40 -15.53
N SER A 676 36.60 -8.80 -16.73
CA SER A 676 37.12 -8.28 -18.01
C SER A 676 36.89 -6.78 -18.22
N ALA A 677 35.99 -6.17 -17.44
CA ALA A 677 35.71 -4.74 -17.44
C ALA A 677 36.69 -3.89 -16.62
N LEU A 678 37.56 -4.52 -15.81
CA LEU A 678 38.63 -3.83 -15.07
C LEU A 678 39.74 -3.31 -16.00
N THR A 679 40.60 -2.41 -15.52
CA THR A 679 41.79 -1.96 -16.27
C THR A 679 42.85 -3.07 -16.42
N THR A 680 43.74 -2.95 -17.42
CA THR A 680 44.59 -4.03 -17.97
C THR A 680 45.46 -4.79 -16.98
N GLU A 681 45.89 -4.19 -15.86
CA GLU A 681 46.67 -4.91 -14.82
C GLU A 681 45.78 -5.80 -13.93
N GLN A 682 44.51 -5.45 -13.76
CA GLN A 682 43.55 -6.13 -12.87
C GLN A 682 42.66 -7.14 -13.60
N LYS A 683 42.62 -7.13 -14.95
CA LYS A 683 41.89 -8.12 -15.76
C LYS A 683 42.32 -9.58 -15.54
N LYS A 684 43.46 -9.80 -14.87
CA LYS A 684 44.02 -11.13 -14.57
C LYS A 684 43.63 -11.65 -13.18
N LYS A 685 42.72 -10.96 -12.47
CA LYS A 685 42.21 -11.41 -11.18
C LYS A 685 41.62 -12.81 -11.31
N LEU A 686 42.13 -13.74 -10.50
CA LEU A 686 41.63 -15.11 -10.43
C LEU A 686 40.36 -15.14 -9.57
N PRO A 687 39.44 -16.09 -9.79
CA PRO A 687 38.22 -16.22 -8.99
C PRO A 687 38.46 -16.84 -7.60
N TYR A 688 39.73 -17.03 -7.21
CA TYR A 688 40.12 -17.71 -5.98
C TYR A 688 41.44 -17.16 -5.45
N TYR A 689 41.65 -17.35 -4.14
CA TYR A 689 42.84 -16.92 -3.44
C TYR A 689 44.13 -17.64 -3.92
N THR A 690 45.19 -16.85 -4.12
CA THR A 690 46.55 -17.34 -4.31
C THR A 690 47.49 -16.81 -3.22
N ASP A 691 48.48 -17.62 -2.86
CA ASP A 691 49.54 -17.21 -1.93
C ASP A 691 50.48 -16.15 -2.54
N ALA A 692 51.47 -15.70 -1.75
CA ALA A 692 52.46 -14.71 -2.18
C ALA A 692 53.32 -15.14 -3.38
N ASN A 693 53.35 -16.44 -3.71
CA ASN A 693 54.07 -16.99 -4.86
C ASN A 693 53.15 -17.18 -6.08
N GLY A 694 51.87 -16.76 -6.00
CA GLY A 694 50.87 -16.94 -7.04
C GLY A 694 50.34 -18.37 -7.15
N GLN A 695 50.52 -19.21 -6.12
CA GLN A 695 50.00 -20.57 -6.09
C GLN A 695 48.62 -20.60 -5.44
N ASP A 696 47.67 -21.35 -6.00
CA ASP A 696 46.34 -21.51 -5.39
C ASP A 696 46.44 -22.15 -4.00
N LEU A 697 45.73 -21.54 -3.06
CA LEU A 697 45.63 -21.97 -1.66
C LEU A 697 44.26 -21.55 -1.08
N ALA A 698 43.19 -21.77 -1.85
CA ALA A 698 41.88 -21.17 -1.60
C ALA A 698 40.89 -22.08 -0.86
N ILE A 699 41.15 -23.39 -0.72
CA ILE A 699 40.12 -24.33 -0.25
C ILE A 699 40.29 -24.62 1.24
N ARG A 700 39.25 -24.41 2.03
CA ARG A 700 39.17 -24.83 3.44
C ARG A 700 38.21 -25.99 3.60
N ILE A 701 38.70 -27.08 4.18
CA ILE A 701 37.84 -28.19 4.62
C ILE A 701 37.28 -27.83 6.00
N THR A 702 35.99 -27.50 6.06
CA THR A 702 35.32 -26.99 7.26
C THR A 702 34.96 -28.12 8.23
N THR A 703 34.51 -29.25 7.70
CA THR A 703 34.08 -30.41 8.50
C THR A 703 34.91 -31.63 8.14
N LYS A 704 35.93 -31.95 8.95
CA LYS A 704 36.68 -33.20 8.81
C LYS A 704 35.98 -34.30 9.60
N ILE A 705 35.76 -35.45 8.97
CA ILE A 705 35.09 -36.60 9.59
C ILE A 705 36.03 -37.80 9.58
N ASP A 706 36.14 -38.47 10.72
CA ASP A 706 36.73 -39.81 10.82
C ASP A 706 35.72 -40.82 10.24
N PRO A 707 36.00 -41.54 9.13
CA PRO A 707 37.28 -42.15 8.74
C PRO A 707 37.96 -41.60 7.46
N LEU A 708 37.83 -40.32 7.13
CA LEU A 708 38.46 -39.74 5.93
C LEU A 708 39.87 -39.19 6.21
N ILE A 709 40.82 -39.48 5.31
CA ILE A 709 42.17 -38.90 5.25
C ILE A 709 42.23 -37.92 4.08
N PHE A 710 42.72 -36.71 4.34
CA PHE A 710 42.90 -35.66 3.33
C PHE A 710 44.39 -35.42 3.09
N SER A 711 44.81 -35.39 1.81
CA SER A 711 46.15 -34.96 1.40
C SER A 711 46.09 -34.02 0.22
N ALA A 712 46.87 -32.93 0.22
CA ALA A 712 46.92 -31.96 -0.87
C ALA A 712 48.37 -31.71 -1.29
N GLU A 713 48.57 -31.30 -2.54
CA GLU A 713 49.89 -30.89 -3.04
C GLU A 713 50.41 -29.63 -2.33
N ARG A 714 49.51 -28.75 -1.91
CA ARG A 714 49.82 -27.54 -1.14
C ARG A 714 48.91 -27.40 0.07
N SER A 715 49.49 -26.90 1.15
CA SER A 715 48.78 -26.55 2.38
C SER A 715 49.46 -25.40 3.09
N GLY A 716 48.68 -24.51 3.69
CA GLY A 716 49.20 -23.37 4.44
C GLY A 716 48.08 -22.60 5.14
N PRO A 717 48.40 -21.48 5.80
CA PRO A 717 47.39 -20.65 6.46
C PRO A 717 46.38 -20.09 5.45
N CYS A 718 45.11 -20.03 5.83
CA CYS A 718 44.08 -19.32 5.06
C CYS A 718 44.31 -17.79 5.05
N PRO A 719 43.70 -17.04 4.11
CA PRO A 719 43.87 -15.58 4.05
C PRO A 719 43.17 -14.83 5.20
N GLY A 720 43.57 -13.57 5.39
CA GLY A 720 42.88 -12.61 6.25
C GLY A 720 42.81 -12.99 7.73
N GLU A 721 41.64 -12.78 8.34
CA GLU A 721 41.38 -13.10 9.76
C GLU A 721 41.38 -14.61 10.02
N ASP A 722 41.18 -15.42 8.98
CA ASP A 722 41.11 -16.88 9.04
C ASP A 722 42.49 -17.57 9.00
N ARG A 723 43.61 -16.83 9.09
CA ARG A 723 44.98 -17.36 9.10
C ARG A 723 45.28 -18.45 10.14
N VAL A 724 44.42 -18.61 11.13
CA VAL A 724 44.48 -19.70 12.14
C VAL A 724 44.05 -21.05 11.56
N TYR A 725 43.30 -21.05 10.46
CA TYR A 725 42.84 -22.24 9.76
C TYR A 725 43.79 -22.60 8.62
N ASN A 726 43.74 -23.87 8.21
CA ASN A 726 44.58 -24.39 7.15
C ASN A 726 43.79 -24.52 5.84
N CYS A 727 44.30 -23.87 4.80
CA CYS A 727 43.79 -23.92 3.44
C CYS A 727 44.65 -24.88 2.60
N TYR A 728 44.05 -25.35 1.51
CA TYR A 728 44.57 -26.38 0.62
C TYR A 728 44.53 -25.89 -0.82
N GLY A 729 45.50 -26.36 -1.61
CA GLY A 729 45.60 -26.08 -3.03
C GLY A 729 46.27 -27.22 -3.80
N GLY A 730 46.21 -27.13 -5.12
CA GLY A 730 46.65 -28.16 -6.05
C GLY A 730 45.72 -29.36 -6.02
N LYS A 731 46.23 -30.54 -6.38
CA LYS A 731 45.43 -31.76 -6.32
C LYS A 731 45.15 -32.16 -4.88
N ILE A 732 43.92 -31.93 -4.44
CA ILE A 732 43.41 -32.45 -3.17
C ILE A 732 42.94 -33.88 -3.38
N THR A 733 43.36 -34.77 -2.51
CA THR A 733 43.02 -36.19 -2.53
C THR A 733 42.37 -36.60 -1.21
N VAL A 734 41.30 -37.38 -1.31
CA VAL A 734 40.59 -37.96 -0.17
C VAL A 734 40.68 -39.48 -0.23
N GLN A 735 40.97 -40.11 0.90
CA GLN A 735 41.10 -41.56 1.03
C GLN A 735 40.39 -42.05 2.30
N TYR A 736 39.77 -43.22 2.24
CA TYR A 736 39.18 -43.87 3.40
C TYR A 736 40.30 -44.49 4.26
N LYS A 737 40.24 -44.33 5.58
CA LYS A 737 41.18 -44.99 6.51
C LYS A 737 41.10 -46.52 6.40
N ASN A 738 39.92 -47.05 6.13
CA ASN A 738 39.67 -48.48 5.92
C ASN A 738 39.15 -48.74 4.50
N ILE A 739 39.90 -49.49 3.71
CA ILE A 739 39.57 -49.83 2.30
C ILE A 739 38.35 -50.76 2.15
N LEU A 740 37.91 -51.39 3.24
CA LEU A 740 36.73 -52.26 3.30
C LEU A 740 35.49 -51.54 3.83
N ASP A 741 35.60 -50.24 4.12
CA ASP A 741 34.48 -49.44 4.61
C ASP A 741 33.43 -49.28 3.51
N PRO A 742 32.19 -49.78 3.70
CA PRO A 742 31.17 -49.75 2.67
C PRO A 742 30.40 -48.41 2.65
N PHE A 743 30.60 -47.52 3.63
CA PHE A 743 29.70 -46.39 3.83
C PHE A 743 30.01 -45.21 2.91
N SER A 744 28.95 -44.44 2.60
CA SER A 744 29.07 -43.14 1.94
C SER A 744 29.28 -42.05 3.00
N TYR A 745 30.21 -41.12 2.73
CA TYR A 745 30.53 -40.03 3.65
C TYR A 745 30.24 -38.67 3.02
N LYS A 746 30.04 -37.66 3.87
CA LYS A 746 29.94 -36.27 3.45
C LYS A 746 30.88 -35.40 4.27
N PHE A 747 31.51 -34.41 3.66
CA PHE A 747 32.31 -33.41 4.38
C PHE A 747 32.04 -32.01 3.85
N GLY A 748 32.26 -31.01 4.70
CA GLY A 748 32.06 -29.60 4.37
C GLY A 748 33.32 -28.96 3.80
N TYR A 749 33.15 -28.02 2.87
CA TYR A 749 34.22 -27.17 2.36
C TYR A 749 33.73 -25.75 2.08
N SER A 750 34.67 -24.81 2.09
CA SER A 750 34.51 -23.42 1.66
C SER A 750 35.71 -23.00 0.83
N VAL A 751 35.54 -21.95 0.02
CA VAL A 751 36.60 -21.41 -0.85
C VAL A 751 36.73 -19.91 -0.63
N TYR A 752 37.96 -19.42 -0.62
CA TYR A 752 38.27 -18.00 -0.55
C TYR A 752 38.47 -17.43 -1.97
N ASP A 753 37.86 -16.29 -2.25
CA ASP A 753 38.11 -15.54 -3.49
C ASP A 753 39.50 -14.88 -3.49
N ALA A 754 39.85 -14.18 -4.57
CA ALA A 754 41.12 -13.48 -4.68
C ALA A 754 41.32 -12.36 -3.63
N ASP A 755 40.25 -11.83 -3.05
CA ASP A 755 40.30 -10.81 -2.00
C ASP A 755 40.32 -11.41 -0.59
N GLY A 756 40.28 -12.74 -0.48
CA GLY A 756 40.31 -13.47 0.78
C GLY A 756 38.98 -13.52 1.51
N LYS A 757 37.84 -13.27 0.85
CA LYS A 757 36.51 -13.47 1.44
C LYS A 757 36.03 -14.89 1.21
N ILE A 758 35.44 -15.48 2.25
CA ILE A 758 35.01 -16.88 2.25
C ILE A 758 33.63 -17.05 1.60
N SER A 759 33.45 -18.17 0.88
CA SER A 759 32.17 -18.64 0.36
C SER A 759 31.22 -19.12 1.47
N ASN A 760 29.96 -19.40 1.08
CA ASN A 760 29.12 -20.30 1.86
C ASN A 760 29.78 -21.69 2.05
N GLU A 761 29.37 -22.41 3.08
CA GLU A 761 29.77 -23.82 3.25
C GLU A 761 28.98 -24.71 2.27
N ALA A 762 29.70 -25.54 1.52
CA ALA A 762 29.16 -26.53 0.60
C ALA A 762 29.56 -27.94 1.04
N THR A 763 28.79 -28.93 0.58
CA THR A 763 29.00 -30.34 0.96
C THR A 763 29.57 -31.13 -0.21
N VAL A 764 30.63 -31.89 0.07
CA VAL A 764 31.09 -32.97 -0.82
C VAL A 764 30.49 -34.29 -0.33
N LYS A 765 29.80 -35.01 -1.21
CA LYS A 765 29.37 -36.40 -0.96
C LYS A 765 30.30 -37.37 -1.66
N LEU A 766 30.80 -38.34 -0.91
CA LEU A 766 31.57 -39.48 -1.39
C LEU A 766 30.64 -40.70 -1.39
N ASN A 767 30.08 -41.01 -2.57
CA ASN A 767 29.14 -42.11 -2.74
C ASN A 767 29.91 -43.41 -2.99
N ASN A 768 29.85 -44.35 -2.04
CA ASN A 768 30.49 -45.65 -2.18
C ASN A 768 29.61 -46.59 -3.03
N THR A 769 30.19 -47.24 -4.05
CA THR A 769 29.46 -48.18 -4.91
C THR A 769 28.92 -49.39 -4.15
N ALA A 770 29.50 -49.75 -3.00
CA ALA A 770 28.98 -50.79 -2.09
C ALA A 770 27.56 -50.50 -1.60
N THR A 771 27.20 -49.22 -1.52
CA THR A 771 25.90 -48.69 -1.02
C THR A 771 24.93 -48.26 -2.12
N SER A 772 25.24 -48.51 -3.39
CA SER A 772 24.30 -48.25 -4.51
C SER A 772 23.17 -49.30 -4.57
N ASP A 773 22.02 -48.99 -5.20
CA ASP A 773 20.86 -49.91 -5.31
C ASP A 773 21.18 -51.29 -5.93
N SER A 774 22.36 -51.44 -6.55
CA SER A 774 22.89 -52.67 -7.15
C SER A 774 24.09 -53.28 -6.39
N GLY A 775 24.41 -52.82 -5.16
CA GLY A 775 25.57 -53.25 -4.36
C GLY A 775 25.37 -54.59 -3.64
N VAL A 776 26.47 -55.33 -3.40
CA VAL A 776 26.46 -56.70 -2.83
C VAL A 776 26.15 -56.74 -1.32
N ARG A 777 26.06 -55.57 -0.66
CA ARG A 777 25.83 -55.48 0.80
C ARG A 777 24.75 -54.45 1.14
N ASN A 778 23.50 -54.77 0.82
CA ASN A 778 22.34 -54.22 1.55
C ASN A 778 22.32 -54.83 2.96
N SER A 779 23.09 -54.26 3.90
CA SER A 779 22.95 -54.63 5.31
C SER A 779 21.59 -54.12 5.81
N GLY A 780 20.73 -55.05 6.18
CA GLY A 780 19.45 -54.78 6.82
C GLY A 780 19.61 -53.88 8.04
N GLY A 781 19.22 -52.62 7.87
CA GLY A 781 19.21 -51.59 8.90
C GLY A 781 18.15 -50.55 8.55
N GLY A 782 16.89 -50.92 8.74
CA GLY A 782 15.73 -50.02 8.84
C GLY A 782 15.67 -48.84 7.87
N ALA A 783 15.52 -49.09 6.57
CA ALA A 783 14.94 -48.08 5.69
C ALA A 783 13.48 -47.86 6.10
N ILE A 784 13.18 -46.73 6.74
CA ILE A 784 11.82 -46.20 6.81
C ILE A 784 11.47 -45.75 5.40
N GLY A 785 10.99 -46.70 4.58
CA GLY A 785 10.29 -46.38 3.34
C GLY A 785 9.04 -45.55 3.66
N GLY A 786 8.63 -44.70 2.73
CA GLY A 786 7.53 -43.71 2.87
C GLY A 786 6.16 -44.24 3.32
N PHE A 787 5.99 -45.55 3.51
CA PHE A 787 4.81 -46.15 4.14
C PHE A 787 4.89 -46.25 5.68
N GLY A 788 6.06 -46.08 6.31
CA GLY A 788 6.22 -46.07 7.77
C GLY A 788 5.82 -44.75 8.45
N ILE A 789 5.75 -43.66 7.68
CA ILE A 789 5.34 -42.34 8.18
C ILE A 789 3.81 -42.28 8.37
N LEU A 790 3.03 -43.03 7.59
CA LEU A 790 1.58 -43.17 7.77
C LEU A 790 1.19 -43.96 9.04
N GLY A 791 2.04 -44.88 9.51
CA GLY A 791 1.85 -45.61 10.76
C GLY A 791 2.12 -44.78 12.03
N LEU A 792 3.00 -43.78 11.95
CA LEU A 792 3.33 -42.90 13.09
C LEU A 792 2.31 -41.75 13.25
N PHE A 793 1.74 -41.25 12.15
CA PHE A 793 0.65 -40.27 12.22
C PHE A 793 -0.69 -40.88 12.68
N THR A 794 -0.96 -42.16 12.39
CA THR A 794 -2.14 -42.87 12.90
C THR A 794 -2.03 -43.19 14.41
N LEU A 795 -0.84 -43.50 14.93
CA LEU A 795 -0.62 -43.67 16.37
C LEU A 795 -0.58 -42.34 17.15
N LEU A 796 -0.10 -41.24 16.55
CA LEU A 796 -0.20 -39.89 17.14
C LEU A 796 -1.62 -39.33 17.09
N GLY A 797 -2.40 -39.64 16.05
CA GLY A 797 -3.83 -39.34 15.94
C GLY A 797 -4.67 -40.14 16.94
N TYR A 798 -4.43 -41.45 17.09
CA TYR A 798 -5.15 -42.31 18.04
C TYR A 798 -4.84 -41.97 19.50
N ARG A 799 -3.61 -41.55 19.82
CA ARG A 799 -3.21 -41.12 21.18
C ARG A 799 -3.74 -39.72 21.54
N ARG A 800 -3.98 -38.83 20.56
CA ARG A 800 -4.64 -37.53 20.77
C ARG A 800 -6.17 -37.63 20.78
N TYR A 801 -6.77 -38.58 20.09
CA TYR A 801 -8.22 -38.85 20.17
C TYR A 801 -8.61 -39.45 21.54
N LYS A 802 -7.79 -40.35 22.11
CA LYS A 802 -8.05 -40.92 23.45
C LYS A 802 -7.89 -39.92 24.61
N ASN A 803 -7.08 -38.86 24.44
CA ASN A 803 -6.91 -37.80 25.44
C ASN A 803 -7.95 -36.67 25.34
N LYS A 804 -8.81 -36.66 24.31
CA LYS A 804 -9.90 -35.67 24.16
C LYS A 804 -11.29 -36.21 24.53
N ILE A 805 -11.40 -37.47 24.96
CA ILE A 805 -12.61 -38.05 25.60
C ILE A 805 -12.49 -38.02 27.14
N GLN A 806 -11.45 -37.39 27.69
CA GLN A 806 -11.31 -37.19 29.15
C GLN A 806 -11.17 -35.73 29.61
N ASN A 807 -11.30 -34.74 28.72
CA ASN A 807 -11.45 -33.32 29.09
C ASN A 807 -12.20 -32.54 28.00
N ASN A 808 -13.46 -32.93 27.77
CA ASN A 808 -14.66 -32.12 27.51
C ASN A 808 -15.79 -33.06 27.07
#